data_AF-A0A0S8CUX1-F1
#
_entry.id   AF-A0A0S8CUX1-F1
#
_cell.length_a   1.000
_cell.length_b   1.000
_cell.length_c   1.000
_cell.angle_alpha   90.00
_cell.angle_beta   90.00
_cell.angle_gamma   90.00
#
_symmetry.space_group_name_H-M   'P 1'
#
loop_
_entity.id
_entity.type
_entity.pdbx_description
1 polymer ?
#
loop_
_entity_poly.entity_id
_entity_poly.type
_entity_poly.pdbx_seq_one_letter_code
_entity_poly.pdbx_strand_id
1 'polypeptide(L)'
;MNFIARKKNGFLTVLSVLFLPLALLLLYSCGGSSSYSVRQAPNQAKVMVDAATLNNWVENGYGTDANGYNKLVILDVDSAGSYDAGHIPGSYNLDTGSDLQTARSNGVSFTVSQVPTKDMMDALLQRTGIDAHTVVALVGNGTMMNVGRAYFNFRYWGFPKERLKVLDGTKNATYRDAAGYALSDVATPLPTPSTYSVANLTPDVSVRASMEEMIAYAQDSDPFTVIIDARSADEYNGVAHSTSVSSGPPRTYVAFEGHVKTAEHQEYVTLHQDGNRSNPLLPEDELIAAMTAINMDEDSTGISYCRTSWRAAIHFLALDAVLGWNAKIYDGAWIQWGQMATNDPAIGGSLEPDSPWRTDTDALSESINYNRKIIAPIVGADSFAANANLINETDKAVCGGAGVQPNNRTVDVMVSPATLMGWVDGGYNDPEGHGYTKMVVLHVDFNQDNYDAGHVPGAFFMSMADLSTTRNNGIADTVSQVATSDQMDALIQRTGIDADTVIVFTTSPGNFNIMNLGRAYFNFRYWGFPRERLRILDGNTTHYAAVDDLSTVTPAPVVSAYSVCNLLQDTSVDEVRASFEEMFTVAGDDDPATVIADARSADEYNGLPGKTSVEGNTYVAFEGHARTAEHQEYVTLLSDDGRLLPEADLISAMTAIGADDTTTVYSYCRTSWRAAVNFMALDAVLNWPVKIYDGAWIQWGQMATNDISIDGSLDPDSPWRTDNDLTESLSYNKVPIEQVGTNSYAPHANLINAEDGATGAAGGGAGAGSGGGTSQPEAPGYN
;
A
#
# COMPACT_ATOMS: atom_id res chain seq x y z
N MET A 1 -40.10 60.44 -21.65
CA MET A 1 -40.21 60.84 -23.07
C MET A 1 -40.43 59.59 -23.92
N ASN A 2 -41.28 59.68 -24.94
CA ASN A 2 -41.44 58.79 -26.12
C ASN A 2 -41.71 57.26 -25.94
N PHE A 3 -42.95 56.92 -25.60
CA PHE A 3 -43.95 56.19 -26.42
C PHE A 3 -43.66 54.86 -27.20
N ILE A 4 -44.63 53.92 -27.05
CA ILE A 4 -45.19 52.92 -28.01
C ILE A 4 -44.80 51.40 -27.89
N ALA A 5 -45.71 50.66 -27.23
CA ALA A 5 -46.40 49.39 -27.60
C ALA A 5 -45.70 48.01 -27.78
N ARG A 6 -46.24 47.01 -27.03
CA ARG A 6 -46.73 45.65 -27.42
C ARG A 6 -46.12 44.98 -28.67
N LYS A 7 -45.77 43.67 -28.69
CA LYS A 7 -46.48 42.51 -28.08
C LYS A 7 -45.69 41.16 -28.20
N LYS A 8 -45.96 40.24 -27.25
CA LYS A 8 -46.09 38.75 -27.34
C LYS A 8 -44.88 37.78 -27.23
N ASN A 9 -45.14 36.74 -26.39
CA ASN A 9 -44.62 35.36 -26.33
C ASN A 9 -43.13 35.20 -25.96
N GLY A 10 -42.66 34.25 -25.13
CA GLY A 10 -43.23 33.19 -24.26
C GLY A 10 -42.04 32.59 -23.47
N PHE A 11 -42.08 31.54 -22.64
CA PHE A 11 -43.15 30.68 -22.11
C PHE A 11 -42.52 29.90 -20.92
N LEU A 12 -42.87 30.18 -19.65
CA LEU A 12 -42.38 29.41 -18.49
C LEU A 12 -43.22 29.73 -17.25
N THR A 13 -43.88 28.73 -16.66
CA THR A 13 -44.53 28.86 -15.34
C THR A 13 -44.49 27.52 -14.60
N VAL A 14 -44.26 27.62 -13.30
CA VAL A 14 -43.96 26.54 -12.34
C VAL A 14 -45.20 25.74 -11.91
N LEU A 15 -44.95 24.50 -11.47
CA LEU A 15 -45.78 23.61 -10.62
C LEU A 15 -47.00 24.22 -9.92
N SER A 16 -48.10 23.46 -9.86
CA SER A 16 -48.76 23.04 -8.59
C SER A 16 -50.00 22.15 -8.80
N VAL A 17 -50.30 21.34 -7.77
CA VAL A 17 -51.60 20.70 -7.41
C VAL A 17 -51.96 19.31 -7.97
N LEU A 18 -52.07 18.38 -7.00
CA LEU A 18 -52.68 17.05 -6.91
C LEU A 18 -53.87 16.69 -7.83
N PHE A 19 -53.86 15.45 -8.36
CA PHE A 19 -54.99 14.51 -8.55
C PHE A 19 -54.38 13.10 -8.79
N LEU A 20 -54.95 11.92 -8.44
CA LEU A 20 -55.88 11.43 -7.41
C LEU A 20 -55.79 9.86 -7.41
N PRO A 21 -55.91 9.11 -6.28
CA PRO A 21 -55.52 7.68 -6.22
C PRO A 21 -56.65 6.68 -6.60
N LEU A 22 -56.32 5.39 -6.42
CA LEU A 22 -57.20 4.23 -6.14
C LEU A 22 -57.57 3.27 -7.30
N ALA A 23 -57.00 2.06 -7.16
CA ALA A 23 -57.59 0.74 -7.37
C ALA A 23 -58.13 0.30 -8.75
N LEU A 24 -57.62 -0.86 -9.18
CA LEU A 24 -58.48 -2.05 -9.14
C LEU A 24 -57.68 -3.28 -8.69
N LEU A 25 -58.25 -4.08 -7.77
CA LEU A 25 -57.74 -5.41 -7.44
C LEU A 25 -57.99 -6.35 -8.62
N LEU A 26 -57.08 -7.30 -8.83
CA LEU A 26 -57.41 -8.70 -9.09
C LEU A 26 -56.23 -9.57 -8.59
N LEU A 27 -56.44 -10.26 -7.47
CA LEU A 27 -55.46 -11.15 -6.82
C LEU A 27 -55.66 -12.62 -7.24
N TYR A 28 -54.63 -13.43 -6.98
CA TYR A 28 -54.56 -14.89 -7.02
C TYR A 28 -54.63 -15.59 -8.40
N SER A 29 -53.46 -16.03 -8.90
CA SER A 29 -53.04 -17.43 -8.76
C SER A 29 -51.61 -17.70 -9.29
N CYS A 30 -50.95 -18.70 -8.70
CA CYS A 30 -49.67 -19.33 -9.05
C CYS A 30 -48.38 -18.62 -8.60
N GLY A 31 -47.62 -19.33 -7.77
CA GLY A 31 -46.26 -18.95 -7.40
C GLY A 31 -45.25 -19.23 -8.52
N GLY A 32 -44.20 -18.41 -8.53
CA GLY A 32 -43.04 -18.53 -9.40
C GLY A 32 -41.92 -17.70 -8.77
N SER A 33 -40.86 -18.38 -8.35
CA SER A 33 -39.73 -17.77 -7.65
C SER A 33 -38.96 -16.80 -8.56
N SER A 34 -38.98 -15.51 -8.25
CA SER A 34 -38.00 -14.55 -8.76
C SER A 34 -36.79 -14.53 -7.82
N SER A 35 -35.87 -15.44 -8.06
CA SER A 35 -34.55 -15.42 -7.43
C SER A 35 -33.74 -14.24 -7.98
N TYR A 36 -33.72 -13.13 -7.24
CA TYR A 36 -32.45 -12.40 -7.13
C TYR A 36 -31.55 -13.32 -6.33
N SER A 37 -30.54 -13.91 -6.99
CA SER A 37 -29.53 -14.68 -6.30
C SER A 37 -28.73 -13.72 -5.43
N VAL A 38 -28.94 -13.76 -4.11
CA VAL A 38 -27.92 -13.34 -3.16
C VAL A 38 -26.64 -14.05 -3.58
N ARG A 39 -25.61 -13.27 -3.91
CA ARG A 39 -24.36 -13.80 -4.45
C ARG A 39 -23.52 -14.32 -3.29
N GLN A 40 -23.99 -15.37 -2.61
CA GLN A 40 -23.17 -16.07 -1.62
C GLN A 40 -21.87 -16.49 -2.30
N ALA A 41 -20.78 -15.83 -1.91
CA ALA A 41 -19.46 -16.16 -2.38
C ALA A 41 -19.16 -17.60 -1.95
N PRO A 42 -18.92 -18.54 -2.89
CA PRO A 42 -18.58 -19.89 -2.51
C PRO A 42 -17.20 -19.84 -1.80
N ASN A 43 -17.18 -20.26 -0.54
CA ASN A 43 -16.02 -20.33 0.37
C ASN A 43 -15.74 -19.11 1.30
N GLN A 44 -16.74 -18.36 1.77
CA GLN A 44 -16.52 -17.61 3.02
C GLN A 44 -16.26 -18.58 4.18
N ALA A 45 -15.12 -18.43 4.85
CA ALA A 45 -14.76 -19.26 6.00
C ALA A 45 -15.65 -18.93 7.21
N LYS A 46 -16.43 -19.89 7.70
CA LYS A 46 -17.27 -19.69 8.88
C LYS A 46 -16.39 -19.45 10.13
N VAL A 47 -16.36 -18.21 10.62
CA VAL A 47 -15.62 -17.81 11.83
C VAL A 47 -16.47 -18.04 13.09
N MET A 48 -17.73 -17.57 13.09
CA MET A 48 -18.62 -17.70 14.24
C MET A 48 -19.04 -19.16 14.45
N VAL A 49 -18.94 -19.65 15.69
CA VAL A 49 -19.33 -21.02 16.09
C VAL A 49 -20.30 -21.00 17.27
N ASP A 50 -21.30 -21.89 17.21
CA ASP A 50 -22.22 -22.08 18.33
C ASP A 50 -21.58 -22.88 19.48
N ALA A 51 -22.18 -22.78 20.67
CA ALA A 51 -21.70 -23.45 21.86
C ALA A 51 -21.68 -24.98 21.74
N ALA A 52 -22.59 -25.57 20.96
CA ALA A 52 -22.67 -27.04 20.79
C ALA A 52 -21.50 -27.56 19.95
N THR A 53 -21.13 -26.85 18.89
CA THR A 53 -19.96 -27.10 18.06
C THR A 53 -18.67 -27.01 18.89
N LEU A 54 -18.53 -25.93 19.69
CA LEU A 54 -17.37 -25.74 20.55
C LEU A 54 -17.28 -26.82 21.65
N ASN A 55 -18.37 -27.12 22.34
CA ASN A 55 -18.39 -28.18 23.37
C ASN A 55 -18.10 -29.55 22.77
N ASN A 56 -18.55 -29.83 21.54
CA ASN A 56 -18.19 -31.07 20.85
C ASN A 56 -16.67 -31.18 20.63
N TRP A 57 -15.97 -30.10 20.29
CA TRP A 57 -14.51 -30.10 20.20
C TRP A 57 -13.81 -30.26 21.56
N VAL A 58 -14.39 -29.72 22.63
CA VAL A 58 -13.89 -29.89 24.01
C VAL A 58 -13.99 -31.35 24.46
N GLU A 59 -15.14 -32.00 24.26
CA GLU A 59 -15.40 -33.38 24.73
C GLU A 59 -14.79 -34.45 23.82
N ASN A 60 -14.87 -34.29 22.49
CA ASN A 60 -14.50 -35.32 21.51
C ASN A 60 -13.20 -35.01 20.75
N GLY A 61 -12.59 -33.85 20.98
CA GLY A 61 -11.45 -33.33 20.22
C GLY A 61 -11.88 -32.67 18.90
N TYR A 62 -10.96 -31.89 18.32
CA TYR A 62 -11.19 -31.15 17.08
C TYR A 62 -11.23 -32.04 15.82
N GLY A 63 -10.41 -33.10 15.80
CA GLY A 63 -10.21 -33.95 14.62
C GLY A 63 -9.27 -33.29 13.60
N THR A 64 -9.60 -33.38 12.30
CA THR A 64 -8.91 -32.65 11.23
C THR A 64 -9.94 -32.04 10.30
N ASP A 65 -9.80 -30.76 10.00
CA ASP A 65 -10.76 -30.02 9.18
C ASP A 65 -10.49 -30.15 7.67
N ALA A 66 -11.31 -29.48 6.86
CA ALA A 66 -11.18 -29.49 5.39
C ALA A 66 -9.88 -28.83 4.87
N ASN A 67 -9.23 -28.00 5.68
CA ASN A 67 -7.99 -27.29 5.37
C ASN A 67 -6.74 -28.05 5.88
N GLY A 68 -6.94 -29.18 6.56
CA GLY A 68 -5.86 -30.00 7.13
C GLY A 68 -5.38 -29.53 8.51
N TYR A 69 -6.06 -28.57 9.15
CA TYR A 69 -5.77 -28.20 10.52
C TYR A 69 -6.26 -29.31 11.46
N ASN A 70 -5.37 -29.81 12.31
CA ASN A 70 -5.60 -31.00 13.12
C ASN A 70 -5.48 -30.77 14.63
N LYS A 71 -5.43 -29.50 15.03
CA LYS A 71 -5.19 -29.05 16.40
C LYS A 71 -6.06 -27.84 16.70
N LEU A 72 -6.60 -27.80 17.91
CA LEU A 72 -7.38 -26.68 18.43
C LEU A 72 -6.70 -26.13 19.69
N VAL A 73 -6.61 -24.80 19.76
CA VAL A 73 -6.29 -24.07 20.98
C VAL A 73 -7.45 -23.12 21.26
N ILE A 74 -8.04 -23.23 22.45
CA ILE A 74 -9.08 -22.31 22.90
C ILE A 74 -8.41 -21.22 23.75
N LEU A 75 -8.60 -19.96 23.38
CA LEU A 75 -8.12 -18.79 24.14
C LEU A 75 -9.31 -18.12 24.82
N ASP A 76 -9.28 -18.08 26.15
CA ASP A 76 -10.29 -17.43 26.99
C ASP A 76 -9.80 -16.01 27.32
N VAL A 77 -10.41 -15.07 26.58
CA VAL A 77 -10.04 -13.66 26.38
C VAL A 77 -10.62 -12.79 27.49
N ASP A 78 -10.10 -13.02 28.69
CA ASP A 78 -10.56 -12.50 29.96
C ASP A 78 -9.39 -11.95 30.78
N SER A 79 -9.67 -11.26 31.89
CA SER A 79 -8.63 -11.07 32.91
C SER A 79 -8.35 -12.40 33.63
N ALA A 80 -7.11 -12.61 34.08
CA ALA A 80 -6.73 -13.82 34.82
C ALA A 80 -7.72 -14.20 35.95
N GLY A 81 -8.23 -13.22 36.71
CA GLY A 81 -9.22 -13.48 37.77
C GLY A 81 -10.63 -13.88 37.28
N SER A 82 -11.02 -13.50 36.05
CA SER A 82 -12.27 -13.97 35.42
C SER A 82 -12.09 -15.37 34.82
N TYR A 83 -10.89 -15.68 34.33
CA TYR A 83 -10.50 -17.02 33.91
C TYR A 83 -10.48 -18.02 35.09
N ASP A 84 -9.81 -17.67 36.19
CA ASP A 84 -9.70 -18.51 37.40
C ASP A 84 -11.07 -18.78 38.06
N ALA A 85 -12.03 -17.84 37.93
CA ALA A 85 -13.39 -18.00 38.43
C ALA A 85 -14.26 -18.96 37.59
N GLY A 86 -13.80 -19.35 36.40
CA GLY A 86 -14.48 -20.27 35.50
C GLY A 86 -14.14 -20.00 34.04
N HIS A 87 -13.59 -20.99 33.35
CA HIS A 87 -13.21 -20.95 31.93
C HIS A 87 -13.73 -22.17 31.17
N ILE A 88 -13.67 -22.16 29.84
CA ILE A 88 -14.03 -23.37 29.06
C ILE A 88 -12.96 -24.44 29.29
N PRO A 89 -13.32 -25.71 29.57
CA PRO A 89 -12.33 -26.75 29.85
C PRO A 89 -11.27 -26.88 28.75
N GLY A 90 -9.99 -26.90 29.13
CA GLY A 90 -8.87 -27.02 28.19
C GLY A 90 -8.48 -25.72 27.45
N SER A 91 -9.10 -24.58 27.77
CA SER A 91 -8.67 -23.28 27.26
C SER A 91 -7.41 -22.74 27.97
N TYR A 92 -6.79 -21.72 27.39
CA TYR A 92 -5.71 -20.95 28.03
C TYR A 92 -6.14 -19.48 28.14
N ASN A 93 -5.73 -18.79 29.20
CA ASN A 93 -6.03 -17.36 29.33
C ASN A 93 -5.24 -16.52 28.32
N LEU A 94 -5.95 -15.64 27.62
CA LEU A 94 -5.41 -14.51 26.86
C LEU A 94 -5.74 -13.24 27.66
N ASP A 95 -4.79 -12.74 28.44
CA ASP A 95 -5.09 -11.74 29.46
C ASP A 95 -5.38 -10.37 28.86
N THR A 96 -6.60 -9.90 29.09
CA THR A 96 -7.10 -8.63 28.55
C THR A 96 -6.30 -7.38 28.98
N GLY A 97 -5.55 -7.46 30.08
CA GLY A 97 -4.73 -6.35 30.57
C GLY A 97 -3.34 -6.29 29.95
N SER A 98 -2.77 -7.43 29.55
CA SER A 98 -1.35 -7.56 29.20
C SER A 98 -1.05 -8.14 27.81
N ASP A 99 -1.99 -8.87 27.18
CA ASP A 99 -1.75 -9.52 25.89
C ASP A 99 -2.42 -8.82 24.68
N LEU A 100 -3.51 -8.09 24.89
CA LEU A 100 -4.35 -7.58 23.79
C LEU A 100 -4.01 -6.17 23.32
N GLN A 101 -3.14 -5.47 24.03
CA GLN A 101 -2.80 -4.08 23.77
C GLN A 101 -1.41 -3.73 24.29
N THR A 102 -0.79 -2.73 23.69
CA THR A 102 0.45 -2.14 24.20
C THR A 102 0.54 -0.66 23.84
N ALA A 103 1.43 0.06 24.51
CA ALA A 103 1.71 1.46 24.22
C ALA A 103 2.76 1.57 23.10
N ARG A 104 2.38 2.14 21.95
CA ARG A 104 3.28 2.32 20.79
C ARG A 104 3.16 3.74 20.24
N SER A 105 4.25 4.25 19.66
CA SER A 105 4.22 5.46 18.83
C SER A 105 3.83 5.10 17.41
N ASN A 106 2.97 5.91 16.79
CA ASN A 106 2.69 5.84 15.36
C ASN A 106 3.57 6.78 14.51
N GLY A 107 4.62 7.37 15.08
CA GLY A 107 5.38 8.47 14.48
C GLY A 107 5.05 9.76 15.23
N VAL A 108 3.82 10.24 15.08
CA VAL A 108 3.31 11.46 15.73
C VAL A 108 3.23 11.35 17.26
N SER A 109 2.72 10.25 17.82
CA SER A 109 2.43 10.19 19.27
C SER A 109 2.28 8.78 19.83
N PHE A 110 2.51 8.61 21.15
CA PHE A 110 2.26 7.37 21.87
C PHE A 110 0.80 7.21 22.30
N THR A 111 0.21 6.05 22.02
CA THR A 111 -1.16 5.70 22.43
C THR A 111 -1.20 4.30 23.06
N VAL A 112 -2.06 4.12 24.07
CA VAL A 112 -1.97 2.99 25.04
C VAL A 112 -2.65 1.69 24.62
N SER A 113 -3.47 1.71 23.57
CA SER A 113 -4.28 0.58 23.14
C SER A 113 -3.96 0.12 21.71
N GLN A 114 -2.69 0.20 21.30
CA GLN A 114 -2.25 -0.24 19.97
C GLN A 114 -2.15 -1.77 19.89
N VAL A 115 -2.19 -2.30 18.66
CA VAL A 115 -1.91 -3.71 18.32
C VAL A 115 -0.65 -4.23 19.03
N PRO A 116 -0.70 -5.45 19.62
CA PRO A 116 0.45 -6.11 20.24
C PRO A 116 1.65 -6.16 19.29
N THR A 117 2.86 -6.06 19.82
CA THR A 117 4.08 -6.25 19.01
C THR A 117 4.26 -7.72 18.62
N LYS A 118 5.12 -7.96 17.62
CA LYS A 118 5.63 -9.28 17.25
C LYS A 118 5.97 -10.15 18.46
N ASP A 119 6.80 -9.63 19.37
CA ASP A 119 7.29 -10.39 20.53
C ASP A 119 6.17 -10.78 21.50
N MET A 120 5.14 -9.93 21.65
CA MET A 120 3.96 -10.24 22.48
C MET A 120 3.13 -11.37 21.85
N MET A 121 2.91 -11.31 20.53
CA MET A 121 2.20 -12.36 19.81
C MET A 121 3.00 -13.66 19.80
N ASP A 122 4.30 -13.62 19.51
CA ASP A 122 5.18 -14.79 19.58
C ASP A 122 5.14 -15.43 20.97
N ALA A 123 5.26 -14.63 22.05
CA ALA A 123 5.16 -15.14 23.41
C ALA A 123 3.78 -15.76 23.72
N LEU A 124 2.71 -15.32 23.07
CA LEU A 124 1.38 -15.95 23.14
C LEU A 124 1.35 -17.28 22.38
N LEU A 125 1.78 -17.30 21.11
CA LEU A 125 1.79 -18.50 20.27
C LEU A 125 2.66 -19.60 20.89
N GLN A 126 3.84 -19.23 21.38
CA GLN A 126 4.77 -20.13 22.05
C GLN A 126 4.16 -20.74 23.32
N ARG A 127 3.67 -19.93 24.27
CA ARG A 127 3.18 -20.44 25.57
C ARG A 127 1.86 -21.21 25.48
N THR A 128 1.05 -20.95 24.46
CA THR A 128 -0.23 -21.67 24.20
C THR A 128 -0.06 -22.82 23.21
N GLY A 129 1.14 -23.01 22.67
CA GLY A 129 1.46 -24.09 21.75
C GLY A 129 0.83 -23.93 20.36
N ILE A 130 0.39 -22.73 19.95
CA ILE A 130 -0.19 -22.50 18.62
C ILE A 130 0.90 -22.64 17.56
N ASP A 131 0.64 -23.47 16.55
CA ASP A 131 1.55 -23.75 15.42
C ASP A 131 0.84 -23.62 14.07
N ALA A 132 1.52 -23.91 12.96
CA ALA A 132 0.96 -23.85 11.60
C ALA A 132 -0.30 -24.73 11.38
N HIS A 133 -0.52 -25.76 12.20
CA HIS A 133 -1.64 -26.69 12.07
C HIS A 133 -2.79 -26.41 13.04
N THR A 134 -2.70 -25.31 13.80
CA THR A 134 -3.62 -24.97 14.89
C THR A 134 -4.71 -24.00 14.43
N VAL A 135 -5.96 -24.37 14.70
CA VAL A 135 -7.13 -23.48 14.75
C VAL A 135 -7.22 -22.86 16.14
N VAL A 136 -7.50 -21.56 16.19
CA VAL A 136 -7.60 -20.76 17.42
C VAL A 136 -9.07 -20.39 17.64
N ALA A 137 -9.66 -20.88 18.73
CA ALA A 137 -11.02 -20.51 19.14
C ALA A 137 -10.97 -19.45 20.24
N LEU A 138 -11.48 -18.26 19.94
CA LEU A 138 -11.55 -17.13 20.85
C LEU A 138 -12.91 -17.14 21.58
N VAL A 139 -12.87 -17.13 22.91
CA VAL A 139 -14.04 -17.05 23.79
C VAL A 139 -13.82 -16.00 24.86
N GLY A 140 -14.86 -15.42 25.45
CA GLY A 140 -14.70 -14.43 26.52
C GLY A 140 -15.94 -14.27 27.40
N ASN A 141 -15.84 -13.46 28.44
CA ASN A 141 -16.88 -13.23 29.43
C ASN A 141 -17.44 -11.81 29.41
N GLY A 142 -18.76 -11.67 29.60
CA GLY A 142 -19.44 -10.42 29.91
C GLY A 142 -19.47 -9.34 28.82
N THR A 143 -18.60 -9.42 27.80
CA THR A 143 -18.69 -8.65 26.57
C THR A 143 -17.93 -9.29 25.42
N MET A 144 -18.49 -9.20 24.20
CA MET A 144 -17.79 -9.58 22.97
C MET A 144 -16.62 -8.64 22.60
N MET A 145 -16.50 -7.46 23.22
CA MET A 145 -15.47 -6.46 22.85
C MET A 145 -14.04 -7.01 22.97
N ASN A 146 -13.76 -7.78 24.02
CA ASN A 146 -12.44 -8.39 24.23
C ASN A 146 -12.13 -9.42 23.14
N VAL A 147 -13.14 -10.24 22.79
CA VAL A 147 -13.05 -11.29 21.77
C VAL A 147 -12.88 -10.69 20.38
N GLY A 148 -13.62 -9.62 20.05
CA GLY A 148 -13.43 -8.84 18.84
C GLY A 148 -12.04 -8.22 18.77
N ARG A 149 -11.50 -7.70 19.89
CA ARG A 149 -10.14 -7.14 19.93
C ARG A 149 -9.08 -8.22 19.70
N ALA A 150 -9.23 -9.40 20.31
CA ALA A 150 -8.37 -10.54 20.02
C ALA A 150 -8.46 -10.94 18.55
N TYR A 151 -9.67 -11.08 17.99
CA TYR A 151 -9.88 -11.44 16.59
C TYR A 151 -9.20 -10.44 15.64
N PHE A 152 -9.36 -9.14 15.88
CA PHE A 152 -8.65 -8.08 15.16
C PHE A 152 -7.13 -8.23 15.25
N ASN A 153 -6.56 -8.43 16.46
CA ASN A 153 -5.12 -8.61 16.62
C ASN A 153 -4.59 -9.84 15.84
N PHE A 154 -5.33 -10.96 15.87
CA PHE A 154 -4.97 -12.15 15.10
C PHE A 154 -5.06 -11.91 13.58
N ARG A 155 -6.12 -11.23 13.11
CA ARG A 155 -6.26 -10.83 11.69
C ARG A 155 -5.13 -9.91 11.24
N TYR A 156 -4.83 -8.86 12.01
CA TYR A 156 -3.72 -7.93 11.75
C TYR A 156 -2.37 -8.65 11.67
N TRP A 157 -2.12 -9.66 12.50
CA TRP A 157 -0.92 -10.50 12.43
C TRP A 157 -1.01 -11.67 11.43
N GLY A 158 -1.90 -11.57 10.43
CA GLY A 158 -1.92 -12.46 9.27
C GLY A 158 -2.58 -13.82 9.49
N PHE A 159 -3.30 -14.04 10.60
CA PHE A 159 -4.05 -15.28 10.74
C PHE A 159 -5.24 -15.30 9.76
N PRO A 160 -5.35 -16.33 8.91
CA PRO A 160 -6.43 -16.42 7.94
C PRO A 160 -7.74 -16.87 8.63
N LYS A 161 -8.88 -16.47 8.07
CA LYS A 161 -10.21 -16.60 8.72
C LYS A 161 -10.58 -18.06 9.01
N GLU A 162 -10.15 -19.01 8.19
CA GLU A 162 -10.34 -20.45 8.40
C GLU A 162 -9.68 -20.95 9.69
N ARG A 163 -8.54 -20.37 10.08
CA ARG A 163 -7.83 -20.69 11.34
C ARG A 163 -8.41 -20.03 12.58
N LEU A 164 -9.30 -19.04 12.43
CA LEU A 164 -9.92 -18.32 13.54
C LEU A 164 -11.36 -18.78 13.74
N LYS A 165 -11.73 -19.04 15.00
CA LYS A 165 -13.11 -19.34 15.39
C LYS A 165 -13.48 -18.44 16.55
N VAL A 166 -14.73 -17.99 16.60
CA VAL A 166 -15.23 -17.11 17.65
C VAL A 166 -16.51 -17.71 18.20
N LEU A 167 -16.60 -17.92 19.52
CA LEU A 167 -17.88 -18.31 20.13
C LEU A 167 -18.90 -17.21 19.90
N ASP A 168 -20.08 -17.57 19.41
CA ASP A 168 -21.16 -16.62 19.22
C ASP A 168 -21.80 -16.22 20.58
N GLY A 169 -21.46 -15.03 21.04
CA GLY A 169 -21.73 -14.57 22.39
C GLY A 169 -20.73 -15.10 23.44
N THR A 170 -21.02 -14.86 24.72
CA THR A 170 -20.05 -15.07 25.80
C THR A 170 -20.11 -16.45 26.45
N LYS A 171 -19.00 -16.89 27.07
CA LYS A 171 -18.88 -18.20 27.75
C LYS A 171 -19.89 -18.40 28.88
N ASN A 172 -20.29 -17.32 29.56
CA ASN A 172 -21.34 -17.35 30.56
C ASN A 172 -22.73 -17.40 29.91
N ALA A 173 -23.08 -16.44 29.05
CA ALA A 173 -24.43 -16.34 28.49
C ALA A 173 -24.76 -17.49 27.51
N THR A 174 -23.92 -17.74 26.51
CA THR A 174 -24.19 -18.74 25.47
C THR A 174 -23.80 -20.14 25.92
N TYR A 175 -22.54 -20.35 26.35
CA TYR A 175 -22.00 -21.70 26.58
C TYR A 175 -22.54 -22.34 27.86
N ARG A 176 -22.53 -21.62 28.98
CA ARG A 176 -23.03 -22.12 30.26
C ARG A 176 -24.54 -21.96 30.42
N ASP A 177 -25.06 -20.73 30.32
CA ASP A 177 -26.42 -20.43 30.79
C ASP A 177 -27.49 -20.84 29.76
N ALA A 178 -27.27 -20.60 28.46
CA ALA A 178 -28.20 -21.00 27.41
C ALA A 178 -28.03 -22.46 26.96
N ALA A 179 -26.80 -22.93 26.73
CA ALA A 179 -26.53 -24.28 26.23
C ALA A 179 -26.33 -25.35 27.34
N GLY A 180 -26.12 -24.94 28.59
CA GLY A 180 -26.06 -25.85 29.75
C GLY A 180 -24.72 -26.56 29.96
N TYR A 181 -23.65 -26.14 29.29
CA TYR A 181 -22.32 -26.77 29.40
C TYR A 181 -21.55 -26.27 30.62
N ALA A 182 -20.69 -27.14 31.18
CA ALA A 182 -19.91 -26.80 32.37
C ALA A 182 -18.68 -25.94 32.03
N LEU A 183 -18.41 -24.95 32.88
CA LEU A 183 -17.10 -24.30 32.96
C LEU A 183 -16.22 -25.05 33.96
N SER A 184 -14.90 -24.89 33.84
CA SER A 184 -13.90 -25.44 34.76
C SER A 184 -13.20 -24.33 35.54
N ASP A 185 -12.78 -24.65 36.77
CA ASP A 185 -11.81 -23.91 37.59
C ASP A 185 -10.46 -24.64 37.67
N VAL A 186 -10.29 -25.73 36.92
CA VAL A 186 -9.09 -26.57 36.91
C VAL A 186 -8.10 -26.05 35.86
N ALA A 187 -6.94 -25.58 36.32
CA ALA A 187 -5.90 -25.07 35.43
C ALA A 187 -5.51 -26.07 34.32
N THR A 188 -5.64 -25.63 33.07
CA THR A 188 -5.24 -26.39 31.88
C THR A 188 -3.74 -26.72 31.92
N PRO A 189 -3.33 -27.98 31.67
CA PRO A 189 -1.91 -28.34 31.61
C PRO A 189 -1.16 -27.52 30.56
N LEU A 190 0.06 -27.07 30.89
CA LEU A 190 0.89 -26.33 29.94
C LEU A 190 1.17 -27.18 28.67
N PRO A 191 1.03 -26.62 27.47
CA PRO A 191 1.32 -27.32 26.23
C PRO A 191 2.83 -27.44 26.03
N THR A 192 3.25 -28.28 25.08
CA THR A 192 4.61 -28.16 24.53
C THR A 192 4.73 -26.77 23.88
N PRO A 193 5.72 -25.94 24.28
CA PRO A 193 5.87 -24.63 23.68
C PRO A 193 6.08 -24.71 22.17
N SER A 194 5.39 -23.84 21.43
CA SER A 194 5.56 -23.74 19.98
C SER A 194 6.90 -23.11 19.61
N THR A 195 7.38 -23.36 18.40
CA THR A 195 8.44 -22.55 17.75
C THR A 195 7.87 -21.62 16.68
N TYR A 196 6.55 -21.58 16.53
CA TYR A 196 5.85 -20.77 15.54
C TYR A 196 5.86 -19.30 15.95
N SER A 197 5.98 -18.42 14.96
CA SER A 197 6.04 -16.97 15.11
C SER A 197 5.01 -16.32 14.19
N VAL A 198 4.59 -15.09 14.49
CA VAL A 198 3.88 -14.26 13.50
C VAL A 198 4.75 -13.92 12.29
N ALA A 199 6.08 -14.08 12.38
CA ALA A 199 6.98 -14.09 11.22
C ALA A 199 6.83 -15.31 10.28
N ASN A 200 5.95 -16.26 10.62
CA ASN A 200 5.51 -17.33 9.71
C ASN A 200 4.16 -17.01 9.03
N LEU A 201 3.71 -15.75 9.13
CA LEU A 201 2.51 -15.18 8.53
C LEU A 201 2.86 -13.80 7.93
N THR A 202 1.95 -13.23 7.13
CA THR A 202 2.09 -11.85 6.63
C THR A 202 1.09 -10.94 7.36
N PRO A 203 1.55 -9.91 8.08
CA PRO A 203 0.67 -8.97 8.75
C PRO A 203 -0.25 -8.27 7.76
N ASP A 204 -1.54 -8.44 7.97
CA ASP A 204 -2.61 -7.83 7.20
C ASP A 204 -2.85 -6.42 7.74
N VAL A 205 -1.88 -5.53 7.54
CA VAL A 205 -1.96 -4.14 8.03
C VAL A 205 -3.11 -3.36 7.37
N SER A 206 -3.68 -3.87 6.28
CA SER A 206 -4.84 -3.28 5.61
C SER A 206 -6.05 -3.15 6.55
N VAL A 207 -6.19 -4.05 7.55
CA VAL A 207 -7.25 -4.00 8.55
C VAL A 207 -7.06 -2.90 9.61
N ARG A 208 -5.93 -2.19 9.63
CA ARG A 208 -5.63 -1.13 10.61
C ARG A 208 -5.42 0.21 9.90
N ALA A 209 -6.39 1.10 10.03
CA ALA A 209 -6.25 2.48 9.58
C ALA A 209 -5.26 3.26 10.45
N SER A 210 -4.32 3.94 9.82
CA SER A 210 -3.40 4.91 10.39
C SER A 210 -4.07 6.26 10.66
N MET A 211 -3.40 7.15 11.39
CA MET A 211 -3.89 8.52 11.58
C MET A 211 -3.83 9.33 10.29
N GLU A 212 -2.87 9.01 9.41
CA GLU A 212 -2.67 9.63 8.10
C GLU A 212 -3.79 9.27 7.13
N GLU A 213 -4.13 7.98 7.01
CA GLU A 213 -5.33 7.51 6.30
C GLU A 213 -6.60 8.21 6.82
N MET A 214 -6.79 8.27 8.15
CA MET A 214 -7.97 8.90 8.75
C MET A 214 -8.06 10.40 8.46
N ILE A 215 -6.92 11.10 8.36
CA ILE A 215 -6.88 12.52 7.93
C ILE A 215 -7.28 12.63 6.46
N ALA A 216 -6.75 11.77 5.59
CA ALA A 216 -7.09 11.76 4.17
C ALA A 216 -8.60 11.52 3.95
N TYR A 217 -9.19 10.48 4.56
CA TYR A 217 -10.62 10.18 4.45
C TYR A 217 -11.52 11.30 5.02
N ALA A 218 -11.08 12.02 6.05
CA ALA A 218 -11.83 13.15 6.61
C ALA A 218 -11.75 14.43 5.74
N GLN A 219 -10.72 14.56 4.89
CA GLN A 219 -10.53 15.68 3.96
C GLN A 219 -11.24 15.44 2.62
N ASP A 220 -10.99 14.29 2.00
CA ASP A 220 -11.53 13.91 0.71
C ASP A 220 -12.44 12.69 0.89
N SER A 221 -13.75 12.95 0.87
CA SER A 221 -14.78 11.98 1.20
C SER A 221 -14.90 10.92 0.10
N ASP A 222 -14.19 9.80 0.25
CA ASP A 222 -14.31 8.62 -0.60
C ASP A 222 -15.72 8.02 -0.51
N PRO A 223 -16.49 7.93 -1.62
CA PRO A 223 -17.84 7.37 -1.61
C PRO A 223 -17.89 5.87 -1.30
N PHE A 224 -16.76 5.16 -1.28
CA PHE A 224 -16.65 3.74 -0.92
C PHE A 224 -16.16 3.51 0.50
N THR A 225 -15.92 4.56 1.31
CA THR A 225 -15.46 4.44 2.69
C THR A 225 -16.46 5.03 3.67
N VAL A 226 -16.84 4.23 4.69
CA VAL A 226 -17.72 4.67 5.78
C VAL A 226 -16.92 4.68 7.09
N ILE A 227 -16.70 5.86 7.64
CA ILE A 227 -16.10 6.02 8.97
C ILE A 227 -17.20 5.80 10.02
N ILE A 228 -16.97 4.90 10.99
CA ILE A 228 -17.98 4.50 11.98
C ILE A 228 -17.54 4.90 13.39
N ASP A 229 -18.26 5.83 14.02
CA ASP A 229 -18.05 6.15 15.42
C ASP A 229 -18.84 5.20 16.34
N ALA A 230 -18.14 4.25 16.94
CA ALA A 230 -18.72 3.24 17.82
C ALA A 230 -18.98 3.72 19.26
N ARG A 231 -18.87 5.03 19.53
CA ARG A 231 -19.07 5.64 20.86
C ARG A 231 -20.55 5.88 21.19
N SER A 232 -20.82 6.38 22.39
CA SER A 232 -22.16 6.83 22.79
C SER A 232 -22.54 8.13 22.08
N ALA A 233 -23.85 8.43 22.03
CA ALA A 233 -24.34 9.66 21.39
C ALA A 233 -23.76 10.94 22.03
N ASP A 234 -23.50 10.97 23.34
CA ASP A 234 -22.90 12.13 24.01
C ASP A 234 -21.44 12.36 23.57
N GLU A 235 -20.67 11.28 23.38
CA GLU A 235 -19.29 11.33 22.88
C GLU A 235 -19.23 11.80 21.41
N TYR A 236 -20.14 11.30 20.56
CA TYR A 236 -20.25 11.71 19.15
C TYR A 236 -20.67 13.18 18.99
N ASN A 237 -21.71 13.61 19.71
CA ASN A 237 -22.26 14.97 19.61
C ASN A 237 -21.41 16.05 20.30
N GLY A 238 -20.19 15.74 20.73
CA GLY A 238 -19.27 16.71 21.34
C GLY A 238 -19.74 17.22 22.71
N VAL A 239 -20.42 16.40 23.52
CA VAL A 239 -20.78 16.80 24.89
C VAL A 239 -19.52 16.89 25.73
N ALA A 240 -19.29 18.06 26.35
CA ALA A 240 -18.08 18.31 27.14
C ALA A 240 -17.89 17.28 28.27
N HIS A 241 -16.65 16.84 28.45
CA HIS A 241 -16.21 15.83 29.41
C HIS A 241 -16.86 14.44 29.23
N SER A 242 -17.28 14.10 28.00
CA SER A 242 -17.78 12.77 27.66
C SER A 242 -16.65 11.75 27.43
N THR A 243 -15.52 12.14 26.81
CA THR A 243 -14.41 11.22 26.55
C THR A 243 -13.25 11.41 27.53
N SER A 244 -13.22 10.60 28.60
CA SER A 244 -12.07 10.58 29.51
C SER A 244 -10.84 9.95 28.86
N VAL A 245 -9.62 10.34 29.24
CA VAL A 245 -8.39 9.60 28.87
C VAL A 245 -7.97 8.62 29.97
N SER A 246 -8.17 8.95 31.26
CA SER A 246 -7.95 8.04 32.38
C SER A 246 -9.22 7.30 32.84
N SER A 247 -9.04 6.10 33.42
CA SER A 247 -10.11 5.27 33.99
C SER A 247 -10.33 5.48 35.50
N GLY A 248 -9.32 6.02 36.20
CA GLY A 248 -9.35 6.27 37.66
C GLY A 248 -9.32 7.77 38.03
N PRO A 249 -9.55 8.12 39.31
CA PRO A 249 -9.47 9.50 39.79
C PRO A 249 -8.00 9.97 39.98
N PRO A 250 -7.67 11.22 39.64
CA PRO A 250 -8.51 12.20 38.95
C PRO A 250 -8.76 11.81 37.49
N ARG A 251 -10.02 11.88 37.06
CA ARG A 251 -10.37 11.68 35.65
C ARG A 251 -9.92 12.90 34.85
N THR A 252 -9.08 12.67 33.85
CA THR A 252 -8.74 13.66 32.83
C THR A 252 -9.46 13.33 31.53
N TYR A 253 -9.61 14.34 30.67
CA TYR A 253 -10.33 14.25 29.38
C TYR A 253 -9.42 14.61 28.22
N VAL A 254 -9.88 14.31 27.00
CA VAL A 254 -9.29 14.76 25.73
C VAL A 254 -9.30 16.30 25.63
N ALA A 255 -8.52 16.88 24.71
CA ALA A 255 -8.48 18.34 24.52
C ALA A 255 -9.82 18.86 23.96
N PHE A 256 -10.38 18.16 22.98
CA PHE A 256 -11.69 18.44 22.41
C PHE A 256 -12.55 17.17 22.22
N GLU A 257 -13.85 17.35 22.39
CA GLU A 257 -14.91 16.40 22.05
C GLU A 257 -15.49 16.74 20.67
N GLY A 258 -16.19 15.80 20.04
CA GLY A 258 -16.69 15.89 18.67
C GLY A 258 -16.64 14.52 18.02
N HIS A 259 -16.69 14.44 16.69
CA HIS A 259 -16.42 13.22 15.91
C HIS A 259 -15.52 13.54 14.71
N VAL A 260 -14.93 12.52 14.10
CA VAL A 260 -14.26 12.65 12.80
C VAL A 260 -15.31 13.11 11.79
N LYS A 261 -14.96 14.07 10.94
CA LYS A 261 -15.85 14.58 9.89
C LYS A 261 -16.33 13.44 8.98
N THR A 262 -17.57 13.55 8.50
CA THR A 262 -18.29 12.51 7.75
C THR A 262 -18.44 11.15 8.44
N ALA A 263 -18.10 11.00 9.72
CA ALA A 263 -18.32 9.73 10.44
C ALA A 263 -19.81 9.51 10.74
N GLU A 264 -20.30 8.30 10.48
CA GLU A 264 -21.64 7.86 10.83
C GLU A 264 -21.68 7.36 12.28
N HIS A 265 -22.76 7.67 13.01
CA HIS A 265 -22.92 7.25 14.40
C HIS A 265 -23.64 5.89 14.51
N GLN A 266 -22.93 4.87 15.01
CA GLN A 266 -23.53 3.59 15.37
C GLN A 266 -22.91 3.06 16.66
N GLU A 267 -23.61 3.22 17.79
CA GLU A 267 -23.09 2.70 19.06
C GLU A 267 -23.01 1.17 19.02
N TYR A 268 -21.82 0.60 19.27
CA TYR A 268 -21.48 -0.83 19.15
C TYR A 268 -22.47 -1.82 19.81
N VAL A 269 -23.20 -1.36 20.83
CA VAL A 269 -24.20 -2.15 21.54
C VAL A 269 -25.38 -2.54 20.66
N THR A 270 -25.68 -1.74 19.63
CA THR A 270 -26.78 -1.98 18.67
C THR A 270 -26.57 -3.22 17.80
N LEU A 271 -25.33 -3.67 17.62
CA LEU A 271 -24.99 -4.88 16.86
C LEU A 271 -25.12 -6.19 17.64
N HIS A 272 -25.63 -6.15 18.87
CA HIS A 272 -25.87 -7.33 19.70
C HIS A 272 -27.37 -7.60 19.86
N GLN A 273 -27.73 -8.88 19.93
CA GLN A 273 -29.13 -9.28 20.19
C GLN A 273 -29.62 -8.69 21.52
N ASP A 274 -30.87 -8.19 21.52
CA ASP A 274 -31.50 -7.43 22.61
C ASP A 274 -30.75 -6.16 23.07
N GLY A 275 -29.74 -5.69 22.32
CA GLY A 275 -28.85 -4.61 22.77
C GLY A 275 -28.01 -4.99 24.00
N ASN A 276 -27.76 -6.29 24.22
CA ASN A 276 -26.97 -6.77 25.34
C ASN A 276 -25.59 -7.23 24.85
N ARG A 277 -24.54 -6.47 25.21
CA ARG A 277 -23.13 -6.75 24.86
C ARG A 277 -22.59 -8.16 25.23
N SER A 278 -23.34 -8.93 26.03
CA SER A 278 -23.00 -10.30 26.47
C SER A 278 -23.59 -11.39 25.58
N ASN A 279 -24.61 -11.03 24.79
CA ASN A 279 -25.32 -11.89 23.84
C ASN A 279 -24.52 -12.05 22.54
N PRO A 280 -24.92 -13.01 21.68
CA PRO A 280 -24.55 -13.04 20.25
C PRO A 280 -24.69 -11.69 19.52
N LEU A 281 -23.97 -11.57 18.40
CA LEU A 281 -24.23 -10.51 17.43
C LEU A 281 -25.61 -10.70 16.77
N LEU A 282 -26.13 -9.65 16.16
CA LEU A 282 -27.34 -9.76 15.33
C LEU A 282 -27.14 -10.81 14.20
N PRO A 283 -28.21 -11.48 13.73
CA PRO A 283 -28.18 -12.30 12.52
C PRO A 283 -27.64 -11.55 11.30
N GLU A 284 -27.14 -12.29 10.30
CA GLU A 284 -26.51 -11.76 9.08
C GLU A 284 -27.41 -10.73 8.36
N ASP A 285 -28.71 -11.01 8.21
CA ASP A 285 -29.67 -10.12 7.56
C ASP A 285 -30.00 -8.86 8.38
N GLU A 286 -30.00 -8.98 9.71
CA GLU A 286 -30.15 -7.83 10.61
C GLU A 286 -28.87 -6.97 10.68
N LEU A 287 -27.68 -7.57 10.57
CA LEU A 287 -26.41 -6.84 10.44
C LEU A 287 -26.32 -6.09 9.11
N ILE A 288 -26.70 -6.72 7.98
CA ILE A 288 -26.78 -6.03 6.68
C ILE A 288 -27.71 -4.82 6.79
N ALA A 289 -28.89 -4.99 7.38
CA ALA A 289 -29.83 -3.87 7.61
C ALA A 289 -29.24 -2.76 8.51
N ALA A 290 -28.46 -3.13 9.53
CA ALA A 290 -27.79 -2.17 10.41
C ALA A 290 -26.66 -1.40 9.70
N MET A 291 -25.90 -2.05 8.82
CA MET A 291 -24.86 -1.39 8.00
C MET A 291 -25.48 -0.49 6.92
N THR A 292 -26.53 -0.95 6.23
CA THR A 292 -27.27 -0.14 5.25
C THR A 292 -27.87 1.13 5.87
N ALA A 293 -28.25 1.09 7.15
CA ALA A 293 -28.75 2.26 7.88
C ALA A 293 -27.71 3.36 8.12
N ILE A 294 -26.41 3.05 8.00
CA ILE A 294 -25.27 3.99 8.02
C ILE A 294 -24.59 4.09 6.65
N ASN A 295 -25.36 3.94 5.57
CA ASN A 295 -24.91 4.11 4.19
C ASN A 295 -23.79 3.15 3.75
N MET A 296 -23.67 1.97 4.38
CA MET A 296 -22.65 0.96 4.07
C MET A 296 -23.24 -0.30 3.42
N ASP A 297 -22.53 -0.86 2.43
CA ASP A 297 -22.85 -2.09 1.71
C ASP A 297 -21.63 -3.02 1.52
N GLU A 298 -21.77 -4.08 0.71
CA GLU A 298 -20.73 -5.10 0.49
C GLU A 298 -19.51 -4.63 -0.32
N ASP A 299 -19.65 -3.55 -1.09
CA ASP A 299 -18.55 -2.92 -1.83
C ASP A 299 -17.81 -1.86 -0.97
N SER A 300 -18.40 -1.45 0.16
CA SER A 300 -17.89 -0.42 1.06
C SER A 300 -16.77 -0.90 2.01
N THR A 301 -15.85 -0.01 2.39
CA THR A 301 -14.87 -0.21 3.46
C THR A 301 -15.29 0.50 4.74
N GLY A 302 -15.55 -0.27 5.80
CA GLY A 302 -15.99 0.27 7.10
C GLY A 302 -14.82 0.53 8.04
N ILE A 303 -14.51 1.79 8.35
CA ILE A 303 -13.42 2.18 9.25
C ILE A 303 -13.96 2.56 10.62
N SER A 304 -13.89 1.62 11.56
CA SER A 304 -14.46 1.80 12.90
C SER A 304 -13.47 2.41 13.90
N TYR A 305 -13.94 3.32 14.74
CA TYR A 305 -13.17 3.83 15.88
C TYR A 305 -14.04 3.95 17.14
N CYS A 306 -13.40 4.17 18.28
CA CYS A 306 -14.11 4.55 19.51
C CYS A 306 -13.21 5.38 20.43
N ARG A 307 -13.35 5.30 21.76
CA ARG A 307 -12.39 5.88 22.72
C ARG A 307 -10.99 5.25 22.66
N THR A 308 -10.88 3.93 22.66
CA THR A 308 -9.61 3.16 22.74
C THR A 308 -9.63 1.88 21.90
N SER A 309 -10.26 1.90 20.72
CA SER A 309 -10.36 0.76 19.78
C SER A 309 -11.17 -0.49 20.23
N TRP A 310 -11.42 -0.70 21.53
CA TRP A 310 -12.15 -1.88 22.03
C TRP A 310 -13.62 -1.98 21.58
N ARG A 311 -14.36 -0.87 21.46
CA ARG A 311 -15.76 -0.89 20.97
C ARG A 311 -15.83 -1.01 19.44
N ALA A 312 -14.84 -0.42 18.75
CA ALA A 312 -14.69 -0.52 17.30
C ALA A 312 -14.56 -1.97 16.83
N ALA A 313 -13.86 -2.80 17.61
CA ALA A 313 -13.66 -4.22 17.32
C ALA A 313 -14.95 -5.07 17.21
N ILE A 314 -16.11 -4.56 17.63
CA ILE A 314 -17.42 -5.19 17.38
C ILE A 314 -17.89 -4.96 15.93
N HIS A 315 -17.72 -3.75 15.39
CA HIS A 315 -18.00 -3.47 13.98
C HIS A 315 -17.03 -4.27 13.10
N PHE A 316 -15.75 -4.30 13.46
CA PHE A 316 -14.77 -5.16 12.78
C PHE A 316 -15.17 -6.64 12.79
N LEU A 317 -15.63 -7.18 13.94
CA LEU A 317 -16.09 -8.57 14.01
C LEU A 317 -17.35 -8.81 13.18
N ALA A 318 -18.33 -7.89 13.20
CA ALA A 318 -19.54 -8.00 12.37
C ALA A 318 -19.19 -7.98 10.86
N LEU A 319 -18.43 -6.99 10.43
CA LEU A 319 -18.03 -6.81 9.03
C LEU A 319 -17.12 -7.95 8.55
N ASP A 320 -15.98 -8.19 9.19
CA ASP A 320 -14.96 -9.13 8.70
C ASP A 320 -15.33 -10.61 8.93
N ALA A 321 -15.98 -10.94 10.07
CA ALA A 321 -16.19 -12.32 10.50
C ALA A 321 -17.61 -12.87 10.30
N VAL A 322 -18.62 -11.99 10.17
CA VAL A 322 -20.02 -12.40 9.89
C VAL A 322 -20.42 -12.10 8.46
N LEU A 323 -20.22 -10.86 7.98
CA LEU A 323 -20.60 -10.46 6.62
C LEU A 323 -19.50 -10.77 5.58
N GLY A 324 -18.24 -10.80 6.01
CA GLY A 324 -17.07 -10.92 5.14
C GLY A 324 -16.81 -9.69 4.27
N TRP A 325 -17.26 -8.51 4.72
CA TRP A 325 -17.07 -7.20 4.08
C TRP A 325 -15.72 -6.57 4.46
N ASN A 326 -15.31 -5.53 3.73
CA ASN A 326 -14.07 -4.80 4.00
C ASN A 326 -14.17 -3.98 5.30
N ALA A 327 -13.23 -4.19 6.21
CA ALA A 327 -13.26 -3.60 7.55
C ALA A 327 -11.88 -3.12 7.99
N LYS A 328 -11.84 -1.94 8.63
CA LYS A 328 -10.66 -1.44 9.33
C LYS A 328 -11.01 -1.02 10.77
N ILE A 329 -9.99 -0.99 11.63
CA ILE A 329 -10.02 -0.27 12.90
C ILE A 329 -9.02 0.88 12.84
N TYR A 330 -9.45 2.11 13.13
CA TYR A 330 -8.52 3.20 13.44
C TYR A 330 -8.01 3.03 14.88
N ASP A 331 -6.82 2.45 15.01
CA ASP A 331 -6.34 1.94 16.28
C ASP A 331 -5.82 3.03 17.23
N GLY A 332 -5.51 4.21 16.70
CA GLY A 332 -5.26 5.43 17.49
C GLY A 332 -6.49 5.91 18.26
N ALA A 333 -7.68 5.68 17.68
CA ALA A 333 -8.97 5.99 18.25
C ALA A 333 -9.16 7.48 18.64
N TRP A 334 -10.27 7.82 19.29
CA TRP A 334 -10.58 9.20 19.71
C TRP A 334 -9.62 9.73 20.77
N ILE A 335 -8.96 8.87 21.56
CA ILE A 335 -7.91 9.37 22.47
C ILE A 335 -6.74 9.98 21.68
N GLN A 336 -6.30 9.39 20.56
CA GLN A 336 -5.35 10.07 19.68
C GLN A 336 -6.00 11.33 19.11
N TRP A 337 -7.09 11.16 18.36
CA TRP A 337 -7.70 12.22 17.56
C TRP A 337 -8.06 13.46 18.40
N GLY A 338 -8.85 13.29 19.47
CA GLY A 338 -9.27 14.37 20.37
C GLY A 338 -8.15 15.00 21.21
N GLN A 339 -6.91 14.49 21.16
CA GLN A 339 -5.74 15.11 21.78
C GLN A 339 -4.82 15.84 20.77
N MET A 340 -5.01 15.66 19.46
CA MET A 340 -4.26 16.35 18.40
C MET A 340 -4.75 17.80 18.19
N ALA A 341 -4.73 18.58 19.26
CA ALA A 341 -5.13 19.98 19.27
C ALA A 341 -3.92 20.92 19.36
N THR A 342 -4.11 22.18 18.96
CA THR A 342 -3.07 23.21 19.09
C THR A 342 -2.64 23.40 20.56
N ASN A 343 -1.39 23.75 20.76
CA ASN A 343 -0.72 24.05 22.04
C ASN A 343 -1.20 25.39 22.64
N ASP A 344 -2.51 25.54 22.83
CA ASP A 344 -3.13 26.60 23.61
C ASP A 344 -3.31 26.14 25.07
N PRO A 345 -2.67 26.80 26.06
CA PRO A 345 -2.84 26.50 27.48
C PRO A 345 -4.30 26.55 27.99
N ALA A 346 -5.23 27.16 27.25
CA ALA A 346 -6.66 27.18 27.57
C ALA A 346 -7.44 25.95 27.07
N ILE A 347 -6.85 25.10 26.22
CA ILE A 347 -7.49 23.87 25.70
C ILE A 347 -6.63 22.60 25.89
N GLY A 348 -5.35 22.73 26.28
CA GLY A 348 -4.52 21.60 26.68
C GLY A 348 -4.10 20.65 25.54
N GLY A 349 -4.06 21.13 24.30
CA GLY A 349 -3.41 20.44 23.20
C GLY A 349 -1.88 20.47 23.29
N SER A 350 -1.21 19.76 22.37
CA SER A 350 0.24 19.55 22.40
C SER A 350 0.97 19.95 21.11
N LEU A 351 0.24 20.25 20.02
CA LEU A 351 0.83 20.46 18.69
C LEU A 351 1.04 21.95 18.38
N GLU A 352 2.08 22.30 17.64
CA GLU A 352 2.25 23.67 17.14
C GLU A 352 1.08 24.09 16.21
N PRO A 353 0.74 25.40 16.13
CA PRO A 353 -0.48 25.85 15.45
C PRO A 353 -0.57 25.51 13.95
N ASP A 354 0.58 25.31 13.31
CA ASP A 354 0.78 24.97 11.89
C ASP A 354 1.08 23.47 11.66
N SER A 355 1.06 22.64 12.71
CA SER A 355 1.24 21.19 12.60
C SER A 355 0.17 20.56 11.67
N PRO A 356 0.58 19.78 10.64
CA PRO A 356 -0.36 19.09 9.75
C PRO A 356 -1.18 18.01 10.47
N TRP A 357 -0.70 17.56 11.63
CA TRP A 357 -1.33 16.52 12.45
C TRP A 357 -2.47 17.05 13.33
N ARG A 358 -2.76 18.36 13.31
CA ARG A 358 -3.89 18.96 14.05
C ARG A 358 -5.23 18.53 13.49
N THR A 359 -6.03 17.86 14.31
CA THR A 359 -7.38 17.39 13.96
C THR A 359 -8.50 18.28 14.51
N ASP A 360 -8.17 19.29 15.33
CA ASP A 360 -9.09 20.23 15.98
C ASP A 360 -9.61 21.33 15.03
N THR A 361 -9.87 20.96 13.77
CA THR A 361 -10.27 21.87 12.68
C THR A 361 -11.57 21.40 12.00
N ASP A 362 -12.38 22.34 11.51
CA ASP A 362 -13.61 22.05 10.74
C ASP A 362 -13.34 21.34 9.40
N ALA A 363 -12.07 21.22 9.01
CA ALA A 363 -11.65 20.42 7.87
C ALA A 363 -11.65 18.92 8.17
N LEU A 364 -11.50 18.52 9.45
CA LEU A 364 -11.22 17.15 9.89
C LEU A 364 -12.19 16.63 10.97
N SER A 365 -12.78 17.52 11.78
CA SER A 365 -13.69 17.14 12.87
C SER A 365 -14.99 17.94 12.85
N GLU A 366 -16.05 17.32 13.34
CA GLU A 366 -17.37 17.92 13.52
C GLU A 366 -17.76 17.97 15.01
N SER A 367 -18.72 18.83 15.37
CA SER A 367 -19.18 19.06 16.75
C SER A 367 -18.08 19.43 17.77
N ILE A 368 -17.01 20.11 17.33
CA ILE A 368 -15.83 20.44 18.14
C ILE A 368 -16.20 21.21 19.42
N ASN A 369 -15.88 20.63 20.58
CA ASN A 369 -16.11 21.25 21.89
C ASN A 369 -14.92 21.06 22.84
N TYR A 370 -14.25 22.16 23.19
CA TYR A 370 -13.04 22.12 24.01
C TYR A 370 -13.34 21.96 25.50
N ASN A 371 -12.68 20.97 26.13
CA ASN A 371 -12.91 20.64 27.53
C ASN A 371 -12.36 21.67 28.54
N ARG A 372 -11.42 22.53 28.10
CA ARG A 372 -10.76 23.69 28.76
C ARG A 372 -10.21 23.53 30.19
N LYS A 373 -10.49 22.44 30.91
CA LYS A 373 -10.01 22.12 32.28
C LYS A 373 -9.97 20.61 32.48
N ILE A 374 -9.07 20.15 33.35
CA ILE A 374 -8.88 18.73 33.72
C ILE A 374 -8.52 17.87 32.50
N ILE A 375 -7.56 18.35 31.71
CA ILE A 375 -7.09 17.73 30.48
C ILE A 375 -5.72 17.12 30.77
N ALA A 376 -5.40 15.99 30.12
CA ALA A 376 -4.02 15.54 30.02
C ALA A 376 -3.56 15.76 28.58
N PRO A 377 -2.49 16.53 28.33
CA PRO A 377 -1.88 16.59 26.99
C PRO A 377 -1.35 15.21 26.62
N ILE A 378 -1.34 14.89 25.32
CA ILE A 378 -0.67 13.68 24.86
C ILE A 378 0.85 13.84 25.02
N VAL A 379 1.51 12.80 25.51
CA VAL A 379 2.92 12.86 25.93
C VAL A 379 3.83 12.59 24.74
N GLY A 380 4.78 13.49 24.51
CA GLY A 380 5.79 13.32 23.46
C GLY A 380 5.19 13.33 22.05
N ALA A 381 4.18 14.16 21.81
CA ALA A 381 3.68 14.39 20.47
C ALA A 381 4.66 15.23 19.67
N ASP A 382 5.01 14.77 18.47
CA ASP A 382 5.80 15.52 17.50
C ASP A 382 4.87 16.30 16.57
N SER A 383 5.08 17.61 16.49
CA SER A 383 4.28 18.50 15.64
C SER A 383 4.58 18.34 14.16
N PHE A 384 5.75 17.81 13.81
CA PHE A 384 6.25 17.74 12.44
C PHE A 384 6.89 16.39 12.12
N ALA A 385 6.42 15.31 12.78
CA ALA A 385 6.77 13.95 12.37
C ALA A 385 6.45 13.74 10.89
N ALA A 386 7.37 13.10 10.15
CA ALA A 386 7.26 12.94 8.70
C ALA A 386 6.10 12.01 8.27
N ASN A 387 5.70 11.06 9.12
CA ASN A 387 4.58 10.16 8.89
C ASN A 387 3.79 9.86 10.18
N ALA A 388 2.59 9.30 10.03
CA ALA A 388 1.76 8.86 11.16
C ALA A 388 1.41 7.35 11.10
N ASN A 389 2.25 6.59 10.38
CA ASN A 389 2.02 5.20 10.00
C ASN A 389 3.09 4.20 10.52
N LEU A 390 4.05 4.66 11.32
CA LEU A 390 5.23 3.89 11.81
C LEU A 390 4.92 2.48 12.36
N ILE A 391 3.73 2.26 12.94
CA ILE A 391 3.31 0.94 13.44
C ILE A 391 3.10 -0.05 12.29
N ASN A 392 2.38 0.35 11.24
CA ASN A 392 2.15 -0.50 10.08
C ASN A 392 3.47 -0.70 9.31
N GLU A 393 4.31 0.32 9.18
CA GLU A 393 5.64 0.23 8.57
C GLU A 393 6.54 -0.77 9.32
N THR A 394 6.64 -0.63 10.65
CA THR A 394 7.43 -1.54 11.50
C THR A 394 6.92 -2.97 11.42
N ASP A 395 5.60 -3.18 11.53
CA ASP A 395 5.03 -4.53 11.54
C ASP A 395 4.96 -5.17 10.15
N LYS A 396 4.84 -4.40 9.05
CA LYS A 396 5.11 -4.88 7.69
C LYS A 396 6.55 -5.42 7.60
N ALA A 397 7.53 -4.61 8.01
CA ALA A 397 8.95 -4.95 7.93
C ALA A 397 9.36 -6.16 8.80
N VAL A 398 8.56 -6.53 9.80
CA VAL A 398 8.74 -7.76 10.58
C VAL A 398 8.60 -9.04 9.72
N CYS A 399 7.88 -8.99 8.60
CA CYS A 399 7.59 -10.15 7.77
C CYS A 399 7.90 -9.92 6.28
N GLY A 400 9.06 -10.39 5.83
CA GLY A 400 9.39 -10.57 4.41
C GLY A 400 8.57 -11.66 3.71
N GLY A 401 7.23 -11.58 3.70
CA GLY A 401 6.36 -12.20 2.69
C GLY A 401 5.23 -13.16 3.12
N ALA A 402 4.47 -13.62 2.11
CA ALA A 402 3.39 -14.63 2.05
C ALA A 402 1.90 -14.15 1.92
N GLY A 403 1.45 -13.39 0.90
CA GLY A 403 1.50 -13.78 -0.52
C GLY A 403 2.91 -14.04 -1.03
N VAL A 404 3.13 -15.08 -1.85
CA VAL A 404 4.49 -15.54 -2.18
C VAL A 404 5.30 -14.36 -2.68
N GLN A 405 6.20 -13.87 -1.82
CA GLN A 405 7.15 -12.84 -2.21
C GLN A 405 7.95 -13.46 -3.35
N PRO A 406 8.01 -12.81 -4.52
CA PRO A 406 9.17 -12.84 -5.40
C PRO A 406 10.43 -13.19 -4.60
N ASN A 407 10.91 -14.44 -4.69
CA ASN A 407 11.95 -14.95 -3.79
C ASN A 407 13.30 -14.47 -4.32
N ASN A 408 13.58 -13.16 -4.21
CA ASN A 408 14.70 -12.47 -4.85
C ASN A 408 16.07 -13.09 -4.52
N ARG A 409 16.37 -14.21 -5.19
CA ARG A 409 17.52 -15.07 -4.98
C ARG A 409 18.64 -14.57 -5.86
N THR A 410 19.87 -14.84 -5.42
CA THR A 410 21.02 -14.78 -6.32
C THR A 410 20.83 -15.83 -7.42
N VAL A 411 20.58 -15.36 -8.64
CA VAL A 411 20.44 -16.14 -9.87
C VAL A 411 21.28 -15.49 -10.96
N ASP A 412 21.56 -16.24 -12.03
CA ASP A 412 22.15 -15.65 -13.23
C ASP A 412 21.05 -15.00 -14.08
N VAL A 413 21.00 -13.67 -14.08
CA VAL A 413 20.05 -12.92 -14.91
C VAL A 413 20.52 -12.87 -16.37
N MET A 414 21.81 -13.04 -16.66
CA MET A 414 22.34 -12.91 -18.01
C MET A 414 22.31 -14.25 -18.74
N VAL A 415 21.61 -14.33 -19.88
CA VAL A 415 21.50 -15.58 -20.66
C VAL A 415 22.28 -15.52 -21.95
N SER A 416 23.15 -16.51 -22.17
CA SER A 416 23.91 -16.61 -23.41
C SER A 416 22.97 -16.79 -24.62
N PRO A 417 23.36 -16.31 -25.83
CA PRO A 417 22.60 -16.55 -27.05
C PRO A 417 22.29 -18.04 -27.30
N ALA A 418 23.25 -18.93 -27.02
CA ALA A 418 23.08 -20.37 -27.20
C ALA A 418 22.09 -20.98 -26.18
N THR A 419 22.02 -20.42 -24.97
CA THR A 419 21.03 -20.80 -23.95
C THR A 419 19.62 -20.42 -24.43
N LEU A 420 19.44 -19.16 -24.88
CA LEU A 420 18.15 -18.67 -25.35
C LEU A 420 17.66 -19.42 -26.59
N MET A 421 18.54 -19.66 -27.57
CA MET A 421 18.26 -20.53 -28.73
C MET A 421 17.73 -21.90 -28.27
N GLY A 422 18.41 -22.54 -27.31
CA GLY A 422 17.97 -23.83 -26.76
C GLY A 422 16.58 -23.82 -26.13
N TRP A 423 16.19 -22.70 -25.50
CA TRP A 423 14.84 -22.51 -24.94
C TRP A 423 13.78 -22.20 -26.00
N VAL A 424 14.15 -21.47 -27.06
CA VAL A 424 13.28 -21.18 -28.22
C VAL A 424 12.97 -22.45 -29.00
N ASP A 425 13.99 -23.27 -29.30
CA ASP A 425 13.86 -24.54 -30.04
C ASP A 425 13.20 -25.66 -29.23
N GLY A 426 13.65 -25.84 -27.99
CA GLY A 426 13.27 -26.97 -27.14
C GLY A 426 12.00 -26.73 -26.29
N GLY A 427 11.58 -25.46 -26.19
CA GLY A 427 10.68 -24.99 -25.15
C GLY A 427 11.43 -24.77 -23.81
N TYR A 428 11.00 -23.76 -23.05
CA TYR A 428 11.52 -23.52 -21.72
C TYR A 428 11.14 -24.65 -20.76
N ASN A 429 12.09 -25.14 -19.97
CA ASN A 429 11.94 -26.36 -19.17
C ASN A 429 12.45 -26.22 -17.72
N ASP A 430 12.49 -25.00 -17.20
CA ASP A 430 12.94 -24.67 -15.85
C ASP A 430 14.32 -25.25 -15.48
N PRO A 431 15.39 -24.92 -16.23
CA PRO A 431 16.73 -25.48 -15.99
C PRO A 431 17.30 -25.15 -14.60
N GLU A 432 16.78 -24.12 -13.95
CA GLU A 432 17.21 -23.63 -12.63
C GLU A 432 16.32 -24.15 -11.47
N GLY A 433 15.21 -24.83 -11.78
CA GLY A 433 14.32 -25.44 -10.77
C GLY A 433 13.55 -24.43 -9.93
N HIS A 434 13.10 -23.32 -10.54
CA HIS A 434 12.41 -22.22 -9.87
C HIS A 434 10.87 -22.31 -9.96
N GLY A 435 10.35 -23.27 -10.71
CA GLY A 435 8.93 -23.61 -10.78
C GLY A 435 8.14 -22.92 -11.90
N TYR A 436 8.81 -22.17 -12.77
CA TYR A 436 8.19 -21.51 -13.93
C TYR A 436 8.25 -22.41 -15.16
N THR A 437 7.14 -22.67 -15.83
CA THR A 437 7.08 -23.56 -17.00
C THR A 437 6.91 -22.84 -18.33
N LYS A 438 6.72 -21.51 -18.31
CA LYS A 438 6.53 -20.67 -19.51
C LYS A 438 7.67 -19.66 -19.66
N MET A 439 7.89 -19.25 -20.90
CA MET A 439 8.81 -18.16 -21.25
C MET A 439 8.12 -17.20 -22.21
N VAL A 440 8.30 -15.90 -21.98
CA VAL A 440 7.94 -14.83 -22.91
C VAL A 440 9.20 -14.03 -23.22
N VAL A 441 9.51 -13.84 -24.49
CA VAL A 441 10.61 -12.98 -24.94
C VAL A 441 10.05 -11.62 -25.29
N LEU A 442 10.67 -10.55 -24.76
CA LEU A 442 10.29 -9.16 -25.00
C LEU A 442 11.45 -8.46 -25.71
N HIS A 443 11.25 -8.09 -26.97
CA HIS A 443 12.21 -7.31 -27.76
C HIS A 443 11.94 -5.83 -27.52
N VAL A 444 12.84 -5.21 -26.77
CA VAL A 444 12.78 -3.80 -26.36
C VAL A 444 13.50 -2.95 -27.40
N ASP A 445 12.82 -2.03 -28.05
CA ASP A 445 13.46 -1.09 -28.99
C ASP A 445 12.72 0.25 -29.02
N PHE A 446 13.42 1.30 -29.44
CA PHE A 446 12.79 2.59 -29.73
C PHE A 446 12.03 2.54 -31.07
N ASN A 447 12.54 1.79 -32.05
CA ASN A 447 11.98 1.73 -33.39
C ASN A 447 11.40 0.35 -33.73
N GLN A 448 10.11 0.32 -34.07
CA GLN A 448 9.41 -0.86 -34.59
C GLN A 448 10.12 -1.44 -35.83
N ASP A 449 10.70 -0.60 -36.71
CA ASP A 449 11.38 -1.09 -37.92
C ASP A 449 12.56 -2.03 -37.59
N ASN A 450 13.24 -1.83 -36.45
CA ASN A 450 14.36 -2.67 -36.03
C ASN A 450 13.86 -4.08 -35.66
N TYR A 451 12.72 -4.16 -34.96
CA TYR A 451 12.05 -5.42 -34.66
C TYR A 451 11.51 -6.09 -35.93
N ASP A 452 10.84 -5.33 -36.81
CA ASP A 452 10.27 -5.85 -38.06
C ASP A 452 11.36 -6.37 -39.01
N ALA A 453 12.57 -5.81 -38.96
CA ALA A 453 13.74 -6.27 -39.72
C ALA A 453 14.35 -7.59 -39.19
N GLY A 454 14.17 -7.91 -37.92
CA GLY A 454 14.62 -9.18 -37.33
C GLY A 454 14.68 -9.19 -35.80
N HIS A 455 13.93 -10.10 -35.18
CA HIS A 455 13.86 -10.32 -33.73
C HIS A 455 14.06 -11.80 -33.37
N VAL A 456 14.32 -12.09 -32.09
CA VAL A 456 14.37 -13.48 -31.59
C VAL A 456 13.02 -14.18 -31.87
N PRO A 457 12.97 -15.40 -32.41
CA PRO A 457 11.71 -16.08 -32.70
C PRO A 457 10.77 -16.15 -31.49
N GLY A 458 9.52 -15.75 -31.70
CA GLY A 458 8.51 -15.69 -30.62
C GLY A 458 8.55 -14.43 -29.75
N ALA A 459 9.44 -13.47 -29.99
CA ALA A 459 9.51 -12.23 -29.21
C ALA A 459 8.35 -11.26 -29.51
N PHE A 460 7.76 -10.69 -28.46
CA PHE A 460 6.83 -9.56 -28.57
C PHE A 460 7.59 -8.23 -28.57
N PHE A 461 7.08 -7.23 -29.27
CA PHE A 461 7.62 -5.88 -29.23
C PHE A 461 7.26 -5.15 -27.92
N MET A 462 8.25 -4.50 -27.31
CA MET A 462 8.10 -3.57 -26.20
C MET A 462 8.67 -2.21 -26.58
N SER A 463 7.89 -1.17 -26.35
CA SER A 463 8.19 0.21 -26.71
C SER A 463 8.52 1.09 -25.50
N MET A 464 9.05 2.29 -25.75
CA MET A 464 9.28 3.30 -24.71
C MET A 464 8.01 3.72 -23.97
N ALA A 465 6.84 3.64 -24.62
CA ALA A 465 5.54 3.96 -24.06
C ALA A 465 5.01 2.88 -23.09
N ASP A 466 5.65 1.71 -23.05
CA ASP A 466 5.40 0.66 -22.06
C ASP A 466 6.31 0.78 -20.82
N LEU A 467 7.39 1.56 -20.92
CA LEU A 467 8.49 1.63 -19.95
C LEU A 467 8.64 2.97 -19.25
N SER A 468 7.82 3.94 -19.66
CA SER A 468 7.88 5.27 -19.11
C SER A 468 6.63 6.10 -19.36
N THR A 469 6.47 7.14 -18.56
CA THR A 469 5.43 8.17 -18.73
C THR A 469 5.91 9.50 -18.12
N THR A 470 5.11 10.55 -18.23
CA THR A 470 5.30 11.79 -17.46
C THR A 470 4.45 11.69 -16.19
N ARG A 471 5.05 11.88 -15.01
CA ARG A 471 4.34 11.83 -13.72
C ARG A 471 4.79 12.95 -12.80
N ASN A 472 3.89 13.42 -11.94
CA ASN A 472 4.22 14.40 -10.92
C ASN A 472 4.74 13.69 -9.66
N ASN A 473 5.91 14.07 -9.18
CA ASN A 473 6.46 13.47 -7.95
C ASN A 473 6.14 14.29 -6.68
N GLY A 474 5.23 15.27 -6.76
CA GLY A 474 4.79 16.18 -5.69
C GLY A 474 5.14 17.66 -5.96
N ILE A 475 6.29 17.89 -6.61
CA ILE A 475 6.82 19.23 -6.94
C ILE A 475 6.57 19.62 -8.42
N ALA A 476 6.72 18.65 -9.33
CA ALA A 476 7.02 18.88 -10.74
C ALA A 476 6.63 17.69 -11.62
N ASP A 477 6.07 17.96 -12.81
CA ASP A 477 5.77 16.94 -13.83
C ASP A 477 7.06 16.51 -14.54
N THR A 478 7.56 15.32 -14.22
CA THR A 478 8.86 14.86 -14.74
C THR A 478 8.64 13.84 -15.86
N VAL A 479 9.34 14.01 -16.99
CA VAL A 479 9.31 13.05 -18.10
C VAL A 479 10.11 11.78 -17.77
N SER A 480 9.85 10.70 -18.51
CA SER A 480 10.56 9.41 -18.37
C SER A 480 10.48 8.77 -16.98
N GLN A 481 9.49 9.13 -16.14
CA GLN A 481 9.22 8.40 -14.89
C GLN A 481 8.78 6.96 -15.20
N VAL A 482 8.89 6.09 -14.20
CA VAL A 482 8.51 4.67 -14.27
C VAL A 482 7.06 4.50 -14.76
N ALA A 483 6.82 3.43 -15.52
CA ALA A 483 5.50 3.11 -16.06
C ALA A 483 4.48 2.90 -14.94
N THR A 484 3.23 3.31 -15.14
CA THR A 484 2.14 3.06 -14.18
C THR A 484 1.74 1.58 -14.15
N SER A 485 0.99 1.18 -13.12
CA SER A 485 0.39 -0.15 -13.02
C SER A 485 -0.43 -0.50 -14.27
N ASP A 486 -1.28 0.42 -14.76
CA ASP A 486 -2.06 0.26 -16.00
C ASP A 486 -1.19 -0.01 -17.24
N GLN A 487 -0.06 0.69 -17.39
CA GLN A 487 0.86 0.48 -18.52
C GLN A 487 1.50 -0.91 -18.45
N MET A 488 1.92 -1.33 -17.25
CA MET A 488 2.53 -2.63 -17.03
C MET A 488 1.52 -3.77 -17.17
N ASP A 489 0.30 -3.61 -16.66
CA ASP A 489 -0.81 -4.55 -16.84
C ASP A 489 -1.12 -4.73 -18.33
N ALA A 490 -1.28 -3.62 -19.07
CA ALA A 490 -1.50 -3.68 -20.52
C ALA A 490 -0.34 -4.39 -21.27
N LEU A 491 0.90 -4.28 -20.78
CA LEU A 491 2.06 -4.99 -21.31
C LEU A 491 2.03 -6.49 -20.99
N ILE A 492 1.95 -6.88 -19.71
CA ILE A 492 2.01 -8.29 -19.31
C ILE A 492 0.77 -9.07 -19.79
N GLN A 493 -0.40 -8.43 -19.82
CA GLN A 493 -1.64 -9.05 -20.26
C GLN A 493 -1.70 -9.31 -21.77
N ARG A 494 -1.11 -8.44 -22.61
CA ARG A 494 -1.12 -8.62 -24.07
C ARG A 494 -0.06 -9.62 -24.57
N THR A 495 1.01 -9.82 -23.79
CA THR A 495 2.10 -10.76 -24.12
C THR A 495 1.96 -12.13 -23.45
N GLY A 496 0.89 -12.35 -22.69
CA GLY A 496 0.58 -13.63 -22.05
C GLY A 496 1.41 -13.96 -20.81
N ILE A 497 2.04 -12.96 -20.19
CA ILE A 497 2.81 -13.13 -18.96
C ILE A 497 1.83 -13.40 -17.80
N ASP A 498 2.06 -14.47 -17.05
CA ASP A 498 1.26 -14.84 -15.89
C ASP A 498 2.13 -15.33 -14.72
N ALA A 499 1.51 -15.91 -13.68
CA ALA A 499 2.17 -16.43 -12.48
C ALA A 499 3.21 -17.55 -12.74
N ASP A 500 3.28 -18.11 -13.95
CA ASP A 500 4.14 -19.24 -14.34
C ASP A 500 5.20 -18.85 -15.41
N THR A 501 5.38 -17.56 -15.68
CA THR A 501 6.23 -17.05 -16.78
C THR A 501 7.59 -16.50 -16.33
N VAL A 502 8.67 -16.94 -16.99
CA VAL A 502 9.97 -16.26 -17.07
C VAL A 502 9.95 -15.28 -18.24
N ILE A 503 10.56 -14.11 -18.05
CA ILE A 503 10.58 -12.99 -18.98
C ILE A 503 12.02 -12.79 -19.45
N VAL A 504 12.24 -12.90 -20.76
CA VAL A 504 13.55 -12.68 -21.36
C VAL A 504 13.54 -11.37 -22.13
N PHE A 505 14.34 -10.40 -21.70
CA PHE A 505 14.55 -9.15 -22.44
C PHE A 505 15.62 -9.33 -23.52
N THR A 506 15.35 -8.81 -24.71
CA THR A 506 16.31 -8.72 -25.82
C THR A 506 16.18 -7.37 -26.51
N THR A 507 17.15 -6.99 -27.34
CA THR A 507 17.14 -5.72 -28.07
C THR A 507 18.01 -5.79 -29.33
N SER A 508 17.90 -4.79 -30.20
CA SER A 508 18.74 -4.63 -31.40
C SER A 508 20.11 -4.02 -31.05
N PRO A 509 21.15 -4.10 -31.89
CA PRO A 509 22.45 -3.48 -31.58
C PRO A 509 22.37 -1.95 -31.39
N GLY A 510 23.23 -1.41 -30.53
CA GLY A 510 23.47 0.04 -30.34
C GLY A 510 23.30 0.54 -28.91
N ASN A 511 24.00 1.62 -28.54
CA ASN A 511 24.05 2.12 -27.16
C ASN A 511 22.68 2.57 -26.62
N PHE A 512 21.82 3.15 -27.46
CA PHE A 512 20.44 3.48 -27.07
C PHE A 512 19.62 2.24 -26.70
N ASN A 513 19.89 1.12 -27.36
CA ASN A 513 19.11 -0.11 -27.20
C ASN A 513 19.46 -0.86 -25.91
N ILE A 514 20.73 -0.88 -25.49
CA ILE A 514 21.12 -1.42 -24.18
C ILE A 514 20.62 -0.55 -23.01
N MET A 515 20.49 0.77 -23.20
CA MET A 515 19.79 1.65 -22.23
C MET A 515 18.31 1.27 -22.09
N ASN A 516 17.63 0.99 -23.21
CA ASN A 516 16.23 0.55 -23.20
C ASN A 516 16.07 -0.82 -22.50
N LEU A 517 17.02 -1.74 -22.74
CA LEU A 517 17.08 -3.06 -22.11
C LEU A 517 17.21 -2.95 -20.58
N GLY A 518 18.14 -2.12 -20.10
CA GLY A 518 18.28 -1.83 -18.67
C GLY A 518 17.03 -1.18 -18.08
N ARG A 519 16.37 -0.27 -18.80
CA ARG A 519 15.13 0.38 -18.34
C ARG A 519 13.94 -0.58 -18.29
N ALA A 520 13.88 -1.55 -19.21
CA ALA A 520 12.89 -2.64 -19.15
C ALA A 520 13.10 -3.50 -17.90
N TYR A 521 14.34 -3.94 -17.67
CA TYR A 521 14.69 -4.69 -16.47
C TYR A 521 14.33 -3.93 -15.18
N PHE A 522 14.68 -2.63 -15.10
CA PHE A 522 14.30 -1.76 -13.99
C PHE A 522 12.78 -1.69 -13.78
N ASN A 523 11.97 -1.46 -14.81
CA ASN A 523 10.50 -1.39 -14.65
C ASN A 523 9.93 -2.69 -14.07
N PHE A 524 10.43 -3.86 -14.52
CA PHE A 524 9.96 -5.14 -13.98
C PHE A 524 10.44 -5.35 -12.55
N ARG A 525 11.69 -4.98 -12.21
CA ARG A 525 12.18 -4.99 -10.83
C ARG A 525 11.39 -4.02 -9.93
N TYR A 526 10.92 -2.89 -10.47
CA TYR A 526 10.09 -1.88 -9.81
C TYR A 526 8.62 -2.27 -9.61
N TRP A 527 8.11 -3.23 -10.38
CA TRP A 527 6.76 -3.77 -10.22
C TRP A 527 6.76 -5.16 -9.58
N GLY A 528 7.81 -5.48 -8.83
CA GLY A 528 7.91 -6.65 -7.98
C GLY A 528 8.35 -7.92 -8.68
N PHE A 529 8.77 -7.90 -9.95
CA PHE A 529 9.26 -9.14 -10.56
C PHE A 529 10.59 -9.56 -9.93
N PRO A 530 10.71 -10.81 -9.44
CA PRO A 530 11.93 -11.31 -8.84
C PRO A 530 13.01 -11.53 -9.89
N ARG A 531 14.28 -11.50 -9.50
CA ARG A 531 15.39 -11.83 -10.39
C ARG A 531 15.27 -13.24 -10.98
N GLU A 532 14.79 -14.25 -10.23
CA GLU A 532 14.57 -15.58 -10.78
C GLU A 532 13.54 -15.65 -11.92
N ARG A 533 12.72 -14.62 -12.13
CA ARG A 533 11.81 -14.50 -13.30
C ARG A 533 12.37 -13.71 -14.46
N LEU A 534 13.40 -12.92 -14.26
CA LEU A 534 13.92 -12.00 -15.27
C LEU A 534 15.21 -12.55 -15.85
N ARG A 535 15.31 -12.58 -17.18
CA ARG A 535 16.55 -12.87 -17.89
C ARG A 535 16.80 -11.79 -18.93
N ILE A 536 18.07 -11.53 -19.23
CA ILE A 536 18.51 -10.55 -20.22
C ILE A 536 19.45 -11.27 -21.18
N LEU A 537 19.19 -11.18 -22.49
CA LEU A 537 20.11 -11.72 -23.49
C LEU A 537 21.47 -11.03 -23.34
N ASP A 538 22.53 -11.81 -23.16
CA ASP A 538 23.91 -11.32 -23.18
C ASP A 538 24.30 -10.86 -24.59
N GLY A 539 24.05 -9.56 -24.83
CA GLY A 539 24.27 -8.87 -26.10
C GLY A 539 22.99 -8.30 -26.69
N ASN A 540 22.69 -8.68 -27.94
CA ASN A 540 21.61 -8.13 -28.76
C ASN A 540 21.30 -9.11 -29.91
N THR A 541 20.35 -8.78 -30.80
CA THR A 541 19.97 -9.65 -31.93
C THR A 541 21.12 -10.03 -32.86
N THR A 542 22.19 -9.23 -32.98
CA THR A 542 23.42 -9.62 -33.73
C THR A 542 24.10 -10.84 -33.12
N HIS A 543 24.05 -10.96 -31.80
CA HIS A 543 24.65 -12.06 -31.05
C HIS A 543 23.78 -13.31 -31.06
N TYR A 544 22.46 -13.14 -31.11
CA TYR A 544 21.53 -14.25 -31.40
C TYR A 544 21.70 -14.76 -32.84
N ALA A 545 21.81 -13.85 -33.82
CA ALA A 545 22.05 -14.16 -35.23
C ALA A 545 23.38 -14.91 -35.51
N ALA A 546 24.28 -15.00 -34.53
CA ALA A 546 25.51 -15.79 -34.61
C ALA A 546 25.31 -17.28 -34.23
N VAL A 547 24.18 -17.64 -33.62
CA VAL A 547 23.84 -19.01 -33.22
C VAL A 547 22.58 -19.56 -33.92
N ASP A 548 21.61 -18.71 -34.26
CA ASP A 548 20.33 -19.10 -34.88
C ASP A 548 19.71 -17.95 -35.73
N ASP A 549 18.75 -18.27 -36.60
CA ASP A 549 18.11 -17.31 -37.49
C ASP A 549 17.13 -16.37 -36.75
N LEU A 550 17.09 -15.10 -37.17
CA LEU A 550 16.09 -14.13 -36.69
C LEU A 550 14.73 -14.32 -37.38
N SER A 551 13.67 -14.07 -36.64
CA SER A 551 12.28 -14.04 -37.10
C SER A 551 11.85 -12.64 -37.55
N THR A 552 10.93 -12.57 -38.51
CA THR A 552 10.13 -11.37 -38.82
C THR A 552 8.63 -11.59 -38.58
N VAL A 553 8.27 -12.64 -37.83
CA VAL A 553 6.90 -13.06 -37.57
C VAL A 553 6.48 -12.61 -36.17
N THR A 554 5.66 -11.56 -36.11
CA THR A 554 5.04 -11.08 -34.88
C THR A 554 4.16 -12.17 -34.25
N PRO A 555 4.33 -12.51 -32.96
CA PRO A 555 3.45 -13.42 -32.26
C PRO A 555 2.01 -12.89 -32.18
N ALA A 556 1.03 -13.79 -32.15
CA ALA A 556 -0.34 -13.41 -31.84
C ALA A 556 -0.46 -13.03 -30.35
N PRO A 557 -1.17 -11.95 -29.98
CA PRO A 557 -1.42 -11.61 -28.58
C PRO A 557 -2.06 -12.76 -27.82
N VAL A 558 -1.49 -13.08 -26.65
CA VAL A 558 -2.02 -14.07 -25.71
C VAL A 558 -2.57 -13.29 -24.52
N VAL A 559 -3.87 -13.38 -24.28
CA VAL A 559 -4.50 -12.62 -23.18
C VAL A 559 -4.27 -13.34 -21.86
N SER A 560 -3.48 -12.71 -20.99
CA SER A 560 -3.40 -13.03 -19.57
C SER A 560 -4.34 -12.12 -18.77
N ALA A 561 -4.75 -12.56 -17.58
CA ALA A 561 -5.50 -11.76 -16.59
C ALA A 561 -4.62 -11.39 -15.38
N TYR A 562 -3.31 -11.62 -15.49
CA TYR A 562 -2.33 -11.30 -14.46
C TYR A 562 -2.10 -9.78 -14.40
N SER A 563 -1.84 -9.29 -13.19
CA SER A 563 -1.62 -7.89 -12.88
C SER A 563 -0.33 -7.72 -12.08
N VAL A 564 0.33 -6.56 -12.18
CA VAL A 564 1.41 -6.19 -11.26
C VAL A 564 0.92 -6.11 -9.81
N CYS A 565 -0.38 -5.85 -9.59
CA CYS A 565 -1.01 -5.95 -8.27
C CYS A 565 -1.14 -7.39 -7.75
N ASN A 566 -0.73 -8.42 -8.53
CA ASN A 566 -0.54 -9.79 -8.04
C ASN A 566 0.89 -10.05 -7.51
N LEU A 567 1.79 -9.07 -7.60
CA LEU A 567 3.13 -9.11 -7.04
C LEU A 567 3.15 -8.27 -5.75
N LEU A 568 3.84 -8.76 -4.71
CA LEU A 568 3.94 -8.06 -3.43
C LEU A 568 5.11 -7.07 -3.40
N GLN A 569 5.17 -6.10 -4.30
CA GLN A 569 6.07 -4.97 -4.06
C GLN A 569 5.40 -3.96 -3.12
N ASP A 570 6.11 -3.58 -2.06
CA ASP A 570 5.77 -2.41 -1.28
C ASP A 570 6.51 -1.19 -1.84
N THR A 571 5.95 -0.58 -2.88
CA THR A 571 6.54 0.60 -3.52
C THR A 571 6.56 1.83 -2.59
N SER A 572 5.90 1.79 -1.42
CA SER A 572 6.08 2.83 -0.40
C SER A 572 7.43 2.72 0.35
N VAL A 573 8.20 1.65 0.13
CA VAL A 573 9.54 1.42 0.72
C VAL A 573 10.58 1.10 -0.38
N ASP A 574 10.29 1.53 -1.62
CA ASP A 574 10.94 1.13 -2.87
C ASP A 574 12.42 0.70 -2.77
N GLU A 575 12.69 -0.62 -2.92
CA GLU A 575 14.05 -1.16 -2.88
C GLU A 575 14.92 -0.71 -4.06
N VAL A 576 14.31 -0.35 -5.20
CA VAL A 576 15.00 -0.14 -6.49
C VAL A 576 14.81 1.24 -7.11
N ARG A 577 13.88 2.07 -6.62
CA ARG A 577 13.64 3.43 -7.11
C ARG A 577 13.84 4.41 -5.97
N ALA A 578 14.61 5.47 -6.20
CA ALA A 578 14.70 6.61 -5.30
C ALA A 578 13.78 7.74 -5.76
N SER A 579 13.05 8.32 -4.81
CA SER A 579 12.23 9.52 -5.03
C SER A 579 13.10 10.79 -5.09
N PHE A 580 12.50 11.95 -5.39
CA PHE A 580 13.21 13.23 -5.23
C PHE A 580 13.56 13.48 -3.76
N GLU A 581 12.61 13.30 -2.85
CA GLU A 581 12.78 13.49 -1.40
C GLU A 581 13.91 12.62 -0.83
N GLU A 582 13.99 11.37 -1.28
CA GLU A 582 15.05 10.44 -0.91
C GLU A 582 16.40 10.86 -1.49
N MET A 583 16.48 11.16 -2.80
CA MET A 583 17.71 11.64 -3.43
C MET A 583 18.22 12.96 -2.82
N PHE A 584 17.31 13.87 -2.49
CA PHE A 584 17.58 15.14 -1.82
C PHE A 584 18.18 14.92 -0.43
N THR A 585 17.64 13.95 0.31
CA THR A 585 18.16 13.53 1.63
C THR A 585 19.55 12.92 1.50
N VAL A 586 19.75 11.98 0.57
CA VAL A 586 21.02 11.27 0.36
C VAL A 586 22.14 12.22 -0.09
N ALA A 587 21.86 13.19 -0.95
CA ALA A 587 22.83 14.23 -1.33
C ALA A 587 23.09 15.27 -0.22
N GLY A 588 22.20 15.37 0.77
CA GLY A 588 22.37 16.23 1.93
C GLY A 588 23.22 15.62 3.04
N ASP A 589 23.22 14.30 3.18
CA ASP A 589 23.97 13.55 4.18
C ASP A 589 25.38 13.15 3.68
N ASP A 590 26.24 12.72 4.60
CA ASP A 590 27.55 12.13 4.33
C ASP A 590 27.56 10.64 4.78
N ASP A 591 26.47 9.90 4.54
CA ASP A 591 26.31 8.50 4.96
C ASP A 591 27.23 7.56 4.14
N PRO A 592 28.25 6.93 4.76
CA PRO A 592 29.16 6.01 4.06
C PRO A 592 28.49 4.71 3.60
N ALA A 593 27.23 4.43 3.96
CA ALA A 593 26.46 3.33 3.39
C ALA A 593 25.84 3.68 2.02
N THR A 594 26.01 4.89 1.52
CA THR A 594 25.44 5.36 0.25
C THR A 594 26.52 5.81 -0.74
N VAL A 595 26.26 5.59 -2.03
CA VAL A 595 27.11 6.07 -3.14
C VAL A 595 26.20 6.67 -4.20
N ILE A 596 26.44 7.91 -4.63
CA ILE A 596 25.69 8.50 -5.75
C ILE A 596 26.51 8.31 -7.05
N ALA A 597 25.88 7.77 -8.10
CA ALA A 597 26.54 7.45 -9.36
C ALA A 597 25.91 8.19 -10.56
N ASP A 598 26.59 9.23 -11.06
CA ASP A 598 26.16 9.97 -12.24
C ASP A 598 26.58 9.24 -13.54
N ALA A 599 25.60 8.72 -14.26
CA ALA A 599 25.78 7.98 -15.51
C ALA A 599 25.80 8.86 -16.78
N ARG A 600 25.91 10.18 -16.63
CA ARG A 600 26.05 11.14 -17.74
C ARG A 600 27.47 11.21 -18.31
N SER A 601 27.66 11.98 -19.38
CA SER A 601 28.98 12.24 -19.94
C SER A 601 29.82 13.15 -19.03
N ALA A 602 31.14 13.10 -19.17
CA ALA A 602 32.04 13.98 -18.41
C ALA A 602 31.73 15.48 -18.58
N ASP A 603 31.21 15.91 -19.74
CA ASP A 603 30.83 17.31 -19.99
C ASP A 603 29.60 17.73 -19.16
N GLU A 604 28.63 16.83 -18.98
CA GLU A 604 27.43 17.05 -18.15
C GLU A 604 27.81 17.03 -16.66
N TYR A 605 28.60 16.04 -16.23
CA TYR A 605 29.08 15.90 -14.85
C TYR A 605 29.91 17.11 -14.40
N ASN A 606 30.88 17.56 -15.21
CA ASN A 606 31.70 18.74 -14.89
C ASN A 606 30.95 20.08 -15.06
N GLY A 607 29.62 20.05 -15.22
CA GLY A 607 28.77 21.24 -15.22
C GLY A 607 29.05 22.23 -16.35
N LEU A 608 29.43 21.76 -17.55
CA LEU A 608 29.60 22.66 -18.69
C LEU A 608 28.23 23.20 -19.16
N PRO A 609 28.05 24.52 -19.35
CA PRO A 609 26.77 25.08 -19.79
C PRO A 609 26.25 24.51 -21.12
N GLY A 610 24.94 24.29 -21.20
CA GLY A 610 24.22 23.90 -22.40
C GLY A 610 24.41 22.42 -22.77
N LYS A 611 24.43 21.53 -21.78
CA LYS A 611 24.68 20.09 -21.95
C LYS A 611 23.46 19.25 -21.67
N THR A 612 22.68 19.56 -20.63
CA THR A 612 21.47 18.80 -20.29
C THR A 612 20.22 19.49 -20.85
N SER A 613 19.77 19.05 -22.03
CA SER A 613 18.55 19.58 -22.65
C SER A 613 17.28 19.10 -21.93
N VAL A 614 16.19 19.85 -22.02
CA VAL A 614 14.85 19.46 -21.52
C VAL A 614 14.02 18.96 -22.71
N GLU A 615 13.55 19.86 -23.58
CA GLU A 615 12.93 19.52 -24.86
C GLU A 615 13.53 20.35 -26.02
N GLY A 616 13.85 19.69 -27.14
CA GLY A 616 14.38 20.37 -28.32
C GLY A 616 15.70 21.14 -28.05
N ASN A 617 15.61 22.48 -27.98
CA ASN A 617 16.73 23.38 -27.70
C ASN A 617 16.59 24.13 -26.35
N THR A 618 15.69 23.71 -25.46
CA THR A 618 15.63 24.17 -24.06
C THR A 618 16.59 23.35 -23.19
N TYR A 619 17.04 23.93 -22.08
CA TYR A 619 17.98 23.31 -21.14
C TYR A 619 17.49 23.48 -19.71
N VAL A 620 18.02 22.66 -18.81
CA VAL A 620 17.85 22.80 -17.35
C VAL A 620 18.37 24.16 -16.88
N ALA A 621 17.93 24.65 -15.72
CA ALA A 621 18.36 25.95 -15.20
C ALA A 621 19.87 25.98 -14.87
N PHE A 622 20.38 24.88 -14.33
CA PHE A 622 21.81 24.71 -14.05
C PHE A 622 22.35 23.31 -14.38
N GLU A 623 23.64 23.28 -14.68
CA GLU A 623 24.47 22.10 -14.88
C GLU A 623 25.37 21.91 -13.64
N GLY A 624 25.94 20.72 -13.48
CA GLY A 624 26.71 20.29 -12.31
C GLY A 624 26.44 18.81 -12.06
N HIS A 625 26.70 18.33 -10.85
CA HIS A 625 26.26 17.02 -10.35
C HIS A 625 25.74 17.17 -8.91
N ALA A 626 24.93 16.23 -8.43
CA ALA A 626 24.54 16.19 -7.02
C ALA A 626 25.81 16.08 -6.14
N ARG A 627 25.80 16.70 -4.97
CA ARG A 627 26.89 16.64 -3.99
C ARG A 627 27.26 15.17 -3.71
N THR A 628 28.55 14.91 -3.51
CA THR A 628 29.15 13.56 -3.34
C THR A 628 28.98 12.57 -4.50
N ALA A 629 28.35 12.95 -5.62
CA ALA A 629 28.21 12.08 -6.77
C ALA A 629 29.55 11.77 -7.44
N GLU A 630 29.83 10.49 -7.66
CA GLU A 630 30.96 10.01 -8.43
C GLU A 630 30.57 9.80 -9.91
N HIS A 631 31.54 10.00 -10.82
CA HIS A 631 31.30 9.91 -12.26
C HIS A 631 31.42 8.46 -12.75
N GLN A 632 30.28 7.83 -13.09
CA GLN A 632 30.23 6.45 -13.60
C GLN A 632 29.46 6.39 -14.93
N GLU A 633 30.04 7.01 -15.97
CA GLU A 633 29.43 7.06 -17.30
C GLU A 633 29.11 5.67 -17.85
N TYR A 634 27.85 5.44 -18.22
CA TYR A 634 27.33 4.11 -18.54
C TYR A 634 28.08 3.36 -19.66
N VAL A 635 28.66 4.07 -20.64
CA VAL A 635 29.40 3.42 -21.74
C VAL A 635 30.69 2.76 -21.28
N THR A 636 31.22 3.15 -20.12
CA THR A 636 32.44 2.55 -19.56
C THR A 636 32.19 1.16 -18.95
N LEU A 637 30.92 0.78 -18.76
CA LEU A 637 30.48 -0.55 -18.34
C LEU A 637 30.24 -1.49 -19.53
N LEU A 638 30.53 -1.05 -20.76
CA LEU A 638 30.30 -1.80 -21.99
C LEU A 638 31.61 -2.23 -22.66
N SER A 639 31.59 -3.41 -23.28
CA SER A 639 32.64 -3.92 -24.17
C SER A 639 32.52 -3.35 -25.60
N ASP A 640 33.58 -3.50 -26.40
CA ASP A 640 33.63 -3.07 -27.81
C ASP A 640 32.52 -3.69 -28.71
N ASP A 641 31.94 -4.83 -28.33
CA ASP A 641 30.82 -5.48 -29.01
C ASP A 641 29.43 -5.09 -28.44
N GLY A 642 29.39 -4.23 -27.42
CA GLY A 642 28.16 -3.69 -26.84
C GLY A 642 27.45 -4.61 -25.84
N ARG A 643 28.16 -5.58 -25.25
CA ARG A 643 27.73 -6.27 -24.02
C ARG A 643 28.08 -5.44 -22.79
N LEU A 644 27.57 -5.84 -21.62
CA LEU A 644 28.20 -5.45 -20.36
C LEU A 644 29.61 -6.05 -20.27
N LEU A 645 30.50 -5.38 -19.55
CA LEU A 645 31.80 -5.94 -19.18
C LEU A 645 31.63 -7.21 -18.30
N PRO A 646 32.64 -8.11 -18.27
CA PRO A 646 32.66 -9.24 -17.35
C PRO A 646 32.54 -8.80 -15.88
N GLU A 647 31.94 -9.66 -15.04
CA GLU A 647 31.71 -9.43 -13.60
C GLU A 647 32.91 -8.83 -12.87
N ALA A 648 34.12 -9.36 -13.06
CA ALA A 648 35.34 -8.87 -12.41
C ALA A 648 35.74 -7.43 -12.81
N ASP A 649 35.44 -7.02 -14.04
CA ASP A 649 35.70 -5.69 -14.54
C ASP A 649 34.59 -4.71 -14.08
N LEU A 650 33.34 -5.18 -13.96
CA LEU A 650 32.24 -4.43 -13.34
C LEU A 650 32.49 -4.18 -11.85
N ILE A 651 32.93 -5.19 -11.08
CA ILE A 651 33.37 -5.02 -9.68
C ILE A 651 34.46 -3.95 -9.61
N SER A 652 35.44 -4.03 -10.51
CA SER A 652 36.56 -3.07 -10.54
C SER A 652 36.11 -1.64 -10.84
N ALA A 653 35.10 -1.45 -11.70
CA ALA A 653 34.51 -0.15 -11.98
C ALA A 653 33.69 0.39 -10.79
N MET A 654 32.81 -0.43 -10.21
CA MET A 654 31.94 0.00 -9.11
C MET A 654 32.72 0.28 -7.82
N THR A 655 33.74 -0.53 -7.50
CA THR A 655 34.64 -0.24 -6.38
C THR A 655 35.52 0.99 -6.61
N ALA A 656 35.77 1.40 -7.86
CA ALA A 656 36.49 2.65 -8.14
C ALA A 656 35.70 3.92 -7.76
N ILE A 657 34.36 3.84 -7.73
CA ILE A 657 33.47 4.89 -7.20
C ILE A 657 33.07 4.66 -5.73
N GLY A 658 33.74 3.75 -5.03
CA GLY A 658 33.50 3.47 -3.61
C GLY A 658 32.34 2.52 -3.31
N ALA A 659 31.72 1.89 -4.31
CA ALA A 659 30.63 0.94 -4.10
C ALA A 659 31.12 -0.49 -3.82
N ASP A 660 30.38 -1.20 -2.96
CA ASP A 660 30.49 -2.63 -2.66
C ASP A 660 29.11 -3.27 -2.40
N ASP A 661 29.09 -4.54 -1.97
CA ASP A 661 27.87 -5.31 -1.69
C ASP A 661 27.11 -4.87 -0.42
N THR A 662 27.65 -3.91 0.33
CA THR A 662 27.03 -3.32 1.53
C THR A 662 26.54 -1.89 1.32
N THR A 663 27.09 -1.17 0.32
CA THR A 663 26.62 0.16 -0.06
C THR A 663 25.35 0.13 -0.90
N THR A 664 24.47 1.13 -0.76
CA THR A 664 23.37 1.37 -1.71
C THR A 664 23.78 2.44 -2.73
N VAL A 665 23.81 2.05 -4.00
CA VAL A 665 24.16 2.96 -5.10
C VAL A 665 22.91 3.69 -5.62
N TYR A 666 22.90 5.01 -5.62
CA TYR A 666 21.85 5.86 -6.20
C TYR A 666 22.30 6.35 -7.57
N SER A 667 21.89 5.65 -8.64
CA SER A 667 22.27 6.03 -10.00
C SER A 667 21.25 6.95 -10.65
N TYR A 668 21.73 7.99 -11.34
CA TYR A 668 20.91 8.89 -12.14
C TYR A 668 21.60 9.27 -13.45
N CYS A 669 20.86 9.93 -14.35
CA CYS A 669 21.46 10.56 -15.52
C CYS A 669 20.65 11.80 -15.94
N ARG A 670 20.42 12.03 -17.24
CA ARG A 670 19.47 13.07 -17.73
C ARG A 670 18.00 12.69 -17.45
N THR A 671 17.59 11.49 -17.84
CA THR A 671 16.19 10.98 -17.78
C THR A 671 16.16 9.48 -17.46
N SER A 672 17.00 9.03 -16.52
CA SER A 672 17.07 7.65 -16.00
C SER A 672 17.49 6.51 -16.95
N TRP A 673 17.41 6.66 -18.27
CA TRP A 673 17.77 5.60 -19.24
C TRP A 673 19.24 5.14 -19.21
N ARG A 674 20.21 6.05 -18.99
CA ARG A 674 21.65 5.67 -18.85
C ARG A 674 21.94 5.03 -17.49
N ALA A 675 21.33 5.57 -16.44
CA ALA A 675 21.40 5.01 -15.09
C ALA A 675 20.89 3.56 -15.03
N ALA A 676 19.93 3.21 -15.89
CA ALA A 676 19.42 1.85 -15.98
C ALA A 676 20.46 0.80 -16.46
N VAL A 677 21.56 1.22 -17.10
CA VAL A 677 22.70 0.33 -17.40
C VAL A 677 23.56 0.10 -16.17
N ASN A 678 23.79 1.14 -15.35
CA ASN A 678 24.46 0.99 -14.05
C ASN A 678 23.62 0.11 -13.11
N PHE A 679 22.30 0.31 -13.07
CA PHE A 679 21.35 -0.54 -12.36
C PHE A 679 21.41 -2.00 -12.85
N MET A 680 21.45 -2.23 -14.17
CA MET A 680 21.57 -3.58 -14.73
C MET A 680 22.92 -4.24 -14.34
N ALA A 681 24.03 -3.51 -14.37
CA ALA A 681 25.31 -4.04 -13.90
C ALA A 681 25.27 -4.43 -12.40
N LEU A 682 24.78 -3.53 -11.55
CA LEU A 682 24.73 -3.72 -10.09
C LEU A 682 23.70 -4.78 -9.65
N ASP A 683 22.45 -4.68 -10.09
CA ASP A 683 21.35 -5.57 -9.66
C ASP A 683 21.37 -6.93 -10.39
N ALA A 684 21.63 -6.95 -11.71
CA ALA A 684 21.50 -8.16 -12.52
C ALA A 684 22.77 -9.02 -12.58
N VAL A 685 23.96 -8.39 -12.50
CA VAL A 685 25.25 -9.11 -12.59
C VAL A 685 25.95 -9.21 -11.23
N LEU A 686 26.07 -8.10 -10.49
CA LEU A 686 26.80 -8.08 -9.22
C LEU A 686 25.93 -8.50 -8.02
N ASN A 687 24.60 -8.43 -8.12
CA ASN A 687 23.66 -8.61 -7.00
C ASN A 687 23.96 -7.64 -5.83
N TRP A 688 24.35 -6.40 -6.14
CA TRP A 688 24.62 -5.33 -5.17
C TRP A 688 23.41 -4.39 -5.01
N PRO A 689 23.23 -3.73 -3.85
CA PRO A 689 22.10 -2.83 -3.63
C PRO A 689 22.19 -1.56 -4.52
N VAL A 690 21.15 -1.31 -5.31
CA VAL A 690 21.11 -0.17 -6.23
C VAL A 690 19.69 0.37 -6.41
N LYS A 691 19.58 1.70 -6.43
CA LYS A 691 18.38 2.44 -6.78
C LYS A 691 18.62 3.31 -8.02
N ILE A 692 17.57 3.51 -8.82
CA ILE A 692 17.55 4.62 -9.80
C ILE A 692 16.84 5.81 -9.17
N TYR A 693 17.51 6.95 -9.06
CA TYR A 693 16.81 8.23 -8.82
C TYR A 693 16.10 8.63 -10.11
N ASP A 694 14.80 8.34 -10.13
CA ASP A 694 14.01 8.29 -11.37
C ASP A 694 13.70 9.69 -11.93
N GLY A 695 13.65 10.71 -11.06
CA GLY A 695 13.51 12.11 -11.44
C GLY A 695 14.69 12.64 -12.27
N ALA A 696 15.89 12.09 -12.03
CA ALA A 696 17.13 12.36 -12.74
C ALA A 696 17.51 13.87 -12.81
N TRP A 697 18.55 14.20 -13.59
CA TRP A 697 19.04 15.58 -13.70
C TRP A 697 18.03 16.54 -14.32
N ILE A 698 17.08 16.05 -15.12
CA ILE A 698 16.05 16.91 -15.69
C ILE A 698 15.21 17.56 -14.58
N GLN A 699 14.80 16.79 -13.56
CA GLN A 699 14.15 17.33 -12.37
C GLN A 699 15.15 18.11 -11.51
N TRP A 700 16.28 17.50 -11.14
CA TRP A 700 17.27 18.11 -10.22
C TRP A 700 17.76 19.47 -10.69
N GLY A 701 18.21 19.58 -11.95
CA GLY A 701 18.73 20.81 -12.56
C GLY A 701 17.67 21.90 -12.82
N GLN A 702 16.40 21.62 -12.55
CA GLN A 702 15.29 22.60 -12.65
C GLN A 702 14.80 23.08 -11.28
N MET A 703 15.20 22.44 -10.18
CA MET A 703 14.87 22.85 -8.81
C MET A 703 15.74 24.03 -8.33
N ALA A 704 15.75 25.09 -9.14
CA ALA A 704 16.48 26.32 -8.91
C ALA A 704 15.55 27.51 -8.65
N THR A 705 16.11 28.59 -8.10
CA THR A 705 15.33 29.81 -7.83
C THR A 705 14.81 30.49 -9.11
N ASN A 706 13.54 30.90 -9.04
CA ASN A 706 12.86 31.81 -9.93
C ASN A 706 13.45 33.22 -9.75
N ASP A 707 14.45 33.55 -10.56
CA ASP A 707 15.00 34.90 -10.69
C ASP A 707 15.31 35.22 -12.16
N ILE A 708 15.41 36.51 -12.49
CA ILE A 708 15.57 37.01 -13.87
C ILE A 708 16.92 36.66 -14.54
N SER A 709 17.82 35.99 -13.81
CA SER A 709 19.15 35.56 -14.26
C SER A 709 19.36 34.05 -14.27
N ILE A 710 18.46 33.30 -13.60
CA ILE A 710 18.51 31.84 -13.43
C ILE A 710 17.31 31.14 -14.10
N ASP A 711 16.15 31.79 -14.20
CA ASP A 711 14.91 31.25 -14.80
C ASP A 711 14.50 29.86 -14.26
N GLY A 712 14.81 29.61 -12.97
CA GLY A 712 14.41 28.41 -12.25
C GLY A 712 12.92 28.39 -11.91
N SER A 713 12.43 27.22 -11.51
CA SER A 713 10.99 26.97 -11.35
C SER A 713 10.48 27.08 -9.90
N LEU A 714 11.35 27.32 -8.92
CA LEU A 714 10.99 27.36 -7.50
C LEU A 714 11.05 28.78 -6.92
N ASP A 715 10.15 29.10 -6.00
CA ASP A 715 10.25 30.30 -5.17
C ASP A 715 11.63 30.37 -4.44
N PRO A 716 12.25 31.56 -4.26
CA PRO A 716 13.55 31.69 -3.61
C PRO A 716 13.67 31.03 -2.23
N ASP A 717 12.58 31.02 -1.45
CA ASP A 717 12.51 30.44 -0.10
C ASP A 717 12.01 28.97 -0.09
N SER A 718 11.90 28.34 -1.27
CA SER A 718 11.52 26.93 -1.40
C SER A 718 12.52 25.98 -0.72
N PRO A 719 12.06 25.02 0.11
CA PRO A 719 12.94 24.04 0.76
C PRO A 719 13.52 23.01 -0.22
N TRP A 720 12.92 22.85 -1.40
CA TRP A 720 13.30 21.84 -2.40
C TRP A 720 14.37 22.29 -3.38
N ARG A 721 14.99 23.45 -3.13
CA ARG A 721 16.07 23.97 -3.97
C ARG A 721 17.32 23.10 -3.90
N THR A 722 17.90 22.81 -5.06
CA THR A 722 19.14 22.04 -5.23
C THR A 722 20.25 22.88 -5.87
N ASP A 723 19.98 24.13 -6.25
CA ASP A 723 20.94 25.12 -6.78
C ASP A 723 21.82 25.76 -5.67
N ASN A 724 22.20 24.95 -4.69
CA ASN A 724 22.86 25.31 -3.44
C ASN A 724 24.02 24.34 -3.15
N ASP A 725 24.33 24.10 -1.87
CA ASP A 725 25.34 23.17 -1.39
C ASP A 725 25.04 21.68 -1.70
N LEU A 726 23.83 21.35 -2.16
CA LEU A 726 23.49 20.02 -2.69
C LEU A 726 23.98 19.78 -4.13
N THR A 727 24.57 20.78 -4.80
CA THR A 727 25.13 20.63 -6.17
C THR A 727 26.60 21.05 -6.24
N GLU A 728 27.42 20.17 -6.80
CA GLU A 728 28.82 20.42 -7.13
C GLU A 728 29.03 20.75 -8.61
N SER A 729 30.13 21.45 -8.93
CA SER A 729 30.43 21.97 -10.28
C SER A 729 29.34 22.87 -10.90
N LEU A 730 28.53 23.54 -10.07
CA LEU A 730 27.35 24.29 -10.49
C LEU A 730 27.67 25.38 -11.54
N SER A 731 26.94 25.40 -12.66
CA SER A 731 26.92 26.51 -13.60
C SER A 731 25.54 26.75 -14.22
N TYR A 732 25.17 28.03 -14.42
CA TYR A 732 23.84 28.41 -14.91
C TYR A 732 23.78 28.55 -16.44
N ASN A 733 22.68 28.05 -17.02
CA ASN A 733 22.39 28.17 -18.44
C ASN A 733 21.80 29.54 -18.78
N LYS A 734 22.37 30.22 -19.80
CA LYS A 734 22.02 31.62 -20.18
C LYS A 734 21.18 31.71 -21.46
N VAL A 735 20.30 30.74 -21.65
CA VAL A 735 19.39 30.59 -22.81
C VAL A 735 17.98 30.36 -22.27
N PRO A 736 16.91 30.47 -23.09
CA PRO A 736 15.55 30.20 -22.64
C PRO A 736 15.45 28.82 -21.98
N ILE A 737 15.01 28.82 -20.71
CA ILE A 737 14.82 27.62 -19.90
C ILE A 737 13.33 27.27 -19.94
N GLU A 738 13.04 26.00 -19.71
CA GLU A 738 11.70 25.47 -19.60
C GLU A 738 11.39 25.17 -18.14
N GLN A 739 10.37 25.82 -17.59
CA GLN A 739 9.99 25.67 -16.18
C GLN A 739 9.06 24.47 -16.00
N VAL A 740 9.41 23.61 -15.03
CA VAL A 740 8.74 22.32 -14.80
C VAL A 740 8.30 22.13 -13.34
N GLY A 741 8.94 22.81 -12.38
CA GLY A 741 8.43 22.93 -11.01
C GLY A 741 7.17 23.78 -10.96
N THR A 742 6.09 23.24 -10.38
CA THR A 742 4.80 23.91 -10.23
C THR A 742 4.38 24.09 -8.77
N ASN A 743 5.04 23.40 -7.83
CA ASN A 743 4.73 23.43 -6.41
C ASN A 743 5.97 23.66 -5.53
N SER A 744 6.38 24.92 -5.36
CA SER A 744 7.58 25.29 -4.60
C SER A 744 7.55 24.93 -3.11
N TYR A 745 6.39 24.57 -2.57
CA TYR A 745 6.19 24.30 -1.15
C TYR A 745 5.43 22.96 -0.94
N ALA A 746 5.69 21.98 -1.81
CA ALA A 746 5.19 20.63 -1.63
C ALA A 746 5.57 20.09 -0.24
N PRO A 747 4.68 19.44 0.53
CA PRO A 747 5.04 18.89 1.84
C PRO A 747 5.96 17.68 1.70
N HIS A 748 5.83 16.93 0.60
CA HIS A 748 6.61 15.75 0.25
C HIS A 748 6.95 15.76 -1.25
N ALA A 749 7.95 14.98 -1.63
CA ALA A 749 8.40 14.82 -2.99
C ALA A 749 8.65 13.33 -3.32
N ASN A 750 7.65 12.51 -3.01
CA ASN A 750 7.60 11.06 -3.18
C ASN A 750 6.25 10.56 -3.74
N LEU A 751 5.44 11.44 -4.35
CA LEU A 751 4.04 11.15 -4.69
C LEU A 751 3.86 9.88 -5.54
N ILE A 752 4.78 9.61 -6.46
CA ILE A 752 4.77 8.41 -7.32
C ILE A 752 4.86 7.12 -6.48
N ASN A 753 5.71 7.12 -5.45
CA ASN A 753 5.87 5.98 -4.54
C ASN A 753 4.59 5.74 -3.74
N ALA A 754 3.91 6.82 -3.31
CA ALA A 754 2.65 6.75 -2.57
C ALA A 754 1.47 6.29 -3.46
N GLU A 755 1.36 6.81 -4.67
CA GLU A 755 0.40 6.38 -5.69
C GLU A 755 0.52 4.88 -5.96
N ASP A 756 1.72 4.44 -6.35
CA ASP A 756 1.95 3.04 -6.73
C ASP A 756 1.82 2.11 -5.50
N GLY A 757 2.21 2.58 -4.30
CA GLY A 757 2.10 1.84 -3.04
C GLY A 757 0.66 1.57 -2.62
N ALA A 758 -0.27 2.45 -2.99
CA ALA A 758 -1.69 2.24 -2.78
C ALA A 758 -2.29 1.18 -3.73
N THR A 759 -1.74 1.03 -4.95
CA THR A 759 -2.30 0.08 -5.95
C THR A 759 -2.20 -1.39 -5.52
N GLY A 760 -1.19 -1.75 -4.71
CA GLY A 760 -1.05 -3.08 -4.11
C GLY A 760 -2.17 -3.46 -3.12
N ALA A 761 -2.95 -2.49 -2.63
CA ALA A 761 -4.08 -2.72 -1.73
C ALA A 761 -5.44 -2.81 -2.43
N ALA A 762 -5.54 -2.41 -3.71
CA ALA A 762 -6.80 -2.18 -4.42
C ALA A 762 -7.18 -3.27 -5.45
N GLY A 763 -6.54 -4.44 -5.41
CA GLY A 763 -6.78 -5.58 -6.32
C GLY A 763 -8.13 -6.31 -6.14
N GLY A 764 -9.22 -5.56 -5.90
CA GLY A 764 -10.55 -6.04 -5.48
C GLY A 764 -11.67 -5.88 -6.51
N GLY A 765 -11.39 -5.43 -7.73
CA GLY A 765 -12.29 -5.53 -8.89
C GLY A 765 -13.21 -4.33 -9.14
N ALA A 766 -13.06 -3.74 -10.33
CA ALA A 766 -14.09 -2.92 -10.96
C ALA A 766 -14.18 -3.27 -12.45
N GLY A 767 -15.35 -3.70 -12.91
CA GLY A 767 -15.58 -4.08 -14.32
C GLY A 767 -15.68 -2.85 -15.24
N ALA A 768 -15.19 -2.98 -16.47
CA ALA A 768 -15.13 -1.90 -17.45
C ALA A 768 -16.48 -1.21 -17.71
N GLY A 769 -16.59 0.07 -17.32
CA GLY A 769 -17.67 0.97 -17.68
C GLY A 769 -17.27 1.91 -18.82
N SER A 770 -17.64 1.58 -20.06
CA SER A 770 -17.29 2.41 -21.23
C SER A 770 -18.10 3.71 -21.30
N GLY A 771 -17.46 4.85 -21.00
CA GLY A 771 -18.03 6.19 -21.13
C GLY A 771 -17.21 7.08 -22.07
N GLY A 772 -17.54 7.10 -23.36
CA GLY A 772 -16.78 7.84 -24.36
C GLY A 772 -16.99 9.36 -24.30
N GLY A 773 -15.90 10.12 -24.33
CA GLY A 773 -15.90 11.59 -24.40
C GLY A 773 -14.67 12.13 -25.13
N THR A 774 -14.70 12.16 -26.46
CA THR A 774 -13.57 12.62 -27.28
C THR A 774 -13.40 14.14 -27.23
N SER A 775 -12.21 14.61 -26.83
CA SER A 775 -11.68 15.91 -27.24
C SER A 775 -10.24 15.74 -27.73
N GLN A 776 -10.01 15.96 -29.02
CA GLN A 776 -8.66 16.00 -29.60
C GLN A 776 -8.07 17.43 -29.49
N PRO A 777 -6.78 17.58 -29.17
CA PRO A 777 -6.04 18.80 -29.48
C PRO A 777 -5.71 18.85 -30.98
N GLU A 778 -5.94 19.99 -31.63
CA GLU A 778 -5.56 20.21 -33.03
C GLU A 778 -4.04 20.37 -33.17
N ALA A 779 -3.46 19.78 -34.22
CA ALA A 779 -2.03 19.94 -34.53
C ALA A 779 -1.73 21.32 -35.14
N PRO A 780 -0.64 22.02 -34.72
CA PRO A 780 -0.25 23.28 -35.32
C PRO A 780 0.40 23.04 -36.70
N GLY A 781 -0.19 23.62 -37.75
CA GLY A 781 0.35 23.58 -39.11
C GLY A 781 1.54 24.51 -39.31
N TYR A 782 2.60 24.00 -39.94
CA TYR A 782 3.76 24.78 -40.36
C TYR A 782 3.42 25.85 -41.42
N ASN A 783 3.91 27.08 -41.20
CA ASN A 783 4.29 28.09 -42.21
C ASN A 783 5.26 29.10 -41.61
#